data_AF-A0A839U287-F1
#
_entry.id   AF-A0A839U287-F1
#
_cell.length_a   1.000
_cell.length_b   1.000
_cell.length_c   1.000
_cell.angle_alpha   90.00
_cell.angle_beta   90.00
_cell.angle_gamma   90.00
#
_symmetry.space_group_name_H-M   'P 1'
#
loop_
_entity.id
_entity.type
_entity.pdbx_description
1 polymer ?
#
loop_
_entity_poly.entity_id
_entity_poly.type
_entity_poly.pdbx_seq_one_letter_code
_entity_poly.pdbx_strand_id
1 'polypeptide(L)'
;MSRFTKCLALIVVAWVGTALLPEASWAEDKAEPIDFGFPVPNPEPALPQGADAFDPPVFPVSPSAPAIAEISRTADHDEIVLMTGVDLDGTTSFDVFSQAPSGQEGSVISTPSLRADDTAATVLLPAPLPNWSMYLIRPKRDDAGGKAFAINRTESWWLGPNNAVPGATISVYGRNLARSNGTSASFIYIKPANGAGKYVTPVSVNPFKVDFKVPNLTAGSYEVWVHNGHGGRFGWSGPLNLAIADQSPWARQDQKMLDVGSFGAKGDGVTDDTAAIEAALTAAASVAPATIHFPAGVYLIESVLRAPDNVHWLGDGMDATEIRLGKKVSGSMVVDANRNAQFEKLTLNANGNTGSTPLLWIPGVENLRLQAMRLKAWGAPALEAHDASGLYIDSSELIENGSFYGNSRQIFMTNNRFRMTGYGESVVALWGGREFSMAGNDLANADENRDDGHGIGRFFVAQGHAGSMENMYWGDNVSHQAAPHNCNKVDCNKGEQICFEMVGSELKDGFKAATANTVTFSSLSASDKAGGQDLVIVGGRGAGQHRRIVSVNDNTATLDKAWNVIPDSSSRFALAAAASQMAIYNNTFQGRPSYFKHDSDSTAVLLYGNVYDAVVDGNNISQMRHGMMTVALSSANGLSPYFLQYSNNTVSDSNSGLYAGTTFTDSGVAGVWGGLGNVYRKNTFNRLAHIGVEFESWGYNGADYNGTVFEGNRFSNLKFGFIDAFQLMWTYTGSFKAPPLYSSRKYNTILYKNIFERGSALGPGSVGFKTLQPKNTWLNIGSTWTGFESGNKGPASK
;
A
#
# COMPACT_ATOMS: atom_id res chain seq x y z
N MET A 1 84.92 37.89 13.87
CA MET A 1 85.78 37.78 12.67
C MET A 1 85.01 38.33 11.47
N SER A 2 85.65 39.25 10.71
CA SER A 2 85.33 39.86 9.38
C SER A 2 83.87 39.98 8.90
N ARG A 3 83.28 41.17 8.71
CA ARG A 3 83.52 42.27 7.73
C ARG A 3 83.17 41.96 6.25
N PHE A 4 82.57 42.99 5.61
CA PHE A 4 82.44 43.36 4.19
C PHE A 4 81.07 43.04 3.53
N THR A 5 80.18 43.97 3.17
CA THR A 5 80.16 45.35 2.60
C THR A 5 80.03 45.40 1.06
N LYS A 6 78.91 45.99 0.61
CA LYS A 6 78.60 46.72 -0.67
C LYS A 6 78.51 45.96 -2.00
N CYS A 7 77.40 46.12 -2.73
CA CYS A 7 77.25 47.23 -3.68
C CYS A 7 75.81 47.43 -4.20
N LEU A 8 75.52 48.69 -4.54
CA LEU A 8 74.28 49.34 -4.97
C LEU A 8 74.01 49.14 -6.48
N ALA A 9 72.74 49.06 -6.91
CA ALA A 9 72.26 49.77 -8.11
C ALA A 9 70.71 49.89 -8.11
N LEU A 10 70.25 51.14 -8.19
CA LEU A 10 68.87 51.64 -8.36
C LEU A 10 68.30 51.28 -9.74
N ILE A 11 67.01 50.86 -9.81
CA ILE A 11 65.99 51.42 -10.73
C ILE A 11 64.62 51.42 -9.99
N VAL A 12 63.84 52.45 -10.27
CA VAL A 12 62.67 52.98 -9.54
C VAL A 12 61.34 52.53 -10.21
N VAL A 13 60.39 52.13 -9.35
CA VAL A 13 58.91 52.22 -9.41
C VAL A 13 58.09 51.24 -10.29
N ALA A 14 57.33 50.39 -9.59
CA ALA A 14 55.86 50.44 -9.59
C ALA A 14 55.31 49.69 -8.36
N TRP A 15 54.66 50.41 -7.45
CA TRP A 15 53.84 49.83 -6.38
C TRP A 15 52.46 49.51 -6.96
N VAL A 16 52.09 48.25 -6.99
CA VAL A 16 50.68 47.81 -7.08
C VAL A 16 50.50 46.76 -6.00
N GLY A 17 49.60 47.05 -5.05
CA GLY A 17 49.35 46.21 -3.90
C GLY A 17 48.86 44.82 -4.30
N THR A 18 49.51 43.79 -3.77
CA THR A 18 49.01 42.43 -3.81
C THR A 18 47.91 42.29 -2.75
N ALA A 19 46.69 42.17 -3.24
CA ALA A 19 45.55 41.69 -2.48
C ALA A 19 45.90 40.34 -1.82
N LEU A 20 45.57 40.21 -0.53
CA LEU A 20 45.49 38.94 0.16
C LEU A 20 44.51 38.06 -0.60
N LEU A 21 45.02 36.99 -1.22
CA LEU A 21 44.20 35.90 -1.71
C LEU A 21 43.45 35.31 -0.50
N PRO A 22 42.13 35.08 -0.57
CA PRO A 22 41.45 34.34 0.46
C PRO A 22 42.00 32.92 0.47
N GLU A 23 42.36 32.45 1.67
CA GLU A 23 42.69 31.06 1.93
C GLU A 23 41.58 30.18 1.33
N ALA A 24 41.95 29.36 0.35
CA ALA A 24 41.09 28.30 -0.12
C ALA A 24 40.89 27.32 1.04
N SER A 25 39.75 27.44 1.74
CA SER A 25 39.30 26.42 2.65
C SER A 25 38.96 25.19 1.80
N TRP A 26 39.81 24.18 1.85
CA TRP A 26 39.48 22.84 1.40
C TRP A 26 38.41 22.31 2.35
N ALA A 27 37.14 22.57 2.06
CA ALA A 27 36.06 21.79 2.64
C ALA A 27 36.29 20.35 2.18
N GLU A 28 36.58 19.44 3.11
CA GLU A 28 36.64 18.00 2.84
C GLU A 28 35.39 17.60 2.05
N ASP A 29 35.56 16.84 0.96
CA ASP A 29 34.47 16.34 0.12
C ASP A 29 33.55 15.43 0.96
N LYS A 30 32.52 16.02 1.59
CA LYS A 30 31.46 15.30 2.30
C LYS A 30 30.34 14.97 1.32
N ALA A 31 29.74 13.80 1.47
CA ALA A 31 28.57 13.46 0.67
C ALA A 31 27.40 14.38 1.03
N GLU A 32 26.58 14.70 0.04
CA GLU A 32 25.36 15.48 0.21
C GLU A 32 24.13 14.64 -0.16
N PRO A 33 22.94 14.92 0.40
CA PRO A 33 21.72 14.17 0.09
C PRO A 33 21.42 14.05 -1.42
N ILE A 34 21.78 15.09 -2.19
CA ILE A 34 21.59 15.11 -3.65
C ILE A 34 22.41 14.06 -4.40
N ASP A 35 23.56 13.63 -3.86
CA ASP A 35 24.40 12.58 -4.47
C ASP A 35 23.68 11.22 -4.50
N PHE A 36 22.71 11.04 -3.62
CA PHE A 36 21.85 9.86 -3.54
C PHE A 36 20.48 10.07 -4.20
N GLY A 37 20.20 11.29 -4.66
CA GLY A 37 18.87 11.70 -5.15
C GLY A 37 17.85 11.90 -4.03
N PHE A 38 18.31 12.15 -2.79
CA PHE A 38 17.42 12.40 -1.66
C PHE A 38 17.06 13.88 -1.56
N PRO A 39 15.76 14.23 -1.56
CA PRO A 39 15.33 15.60 -1.40
C PRO A 39 15.55 16.09 0.04
N VAL A 40 15.78 17.40 0.18
CA VAL A 40 15.81 18.11 1.46
C VAL A 40 14.94 19.37 1.35
N PRO A 41 14.33 19.84 2.46
CA PRO A 41 13.64 21.12 2.46
C PRO A 41 14.60 22.26 2.06
N ASN A 42 14.11 23.26 1.31
CA ASN A 42 14.90 24.44 0.95
C ASN A 42 14.13 25.75 1.26
N PRO A 43 14.61 26.60 2.21
CA PRO A 43 15.80 26.40 3.04
C PRO A 43 15.62 25.24 4.04
N GLU A 44 16.71 24.52 4.29
CA GLU A 44 16.72 23.38 5.21
C GLU A 44 16.63 23.87 6.66
N PRO A 45 15.69 23.35 7.48
CA PRO A 45 15.64 23.70 8.90
C PRO A 45 16.78 23.01 9.67
N ALA A 46 17.04 23.47 10.89
CA ALA A 46 17.78 22.64 11.85
C ALA A 46 17.06 21.28 12.00
N LEU A 47 17.83 20.20 12.07
CA LEU A 47 17.28 18.85 12.26
C LEU A 47 16.47 18.79 13.57
N PRO A 48 15.44 17.92 13.65
CA PRO A 48 14.65 17.79 14.86
C PRO A 48 15.52 17.39 16.06
N GLN A 49 15.14 17.85 17.26
CA GLN A 49 15.83 17.44 18.47
C GLN A 49 15.78 15.90 18.62
N GLY A 50 16.95 15.28 18.81
CA GLY A 50 17.08 13.83 18.91
C GLY A 50 17.13 13.10 17.57
N ALA A 51 17.19 13.82 16.44
CA ALA A 51 17.58 13.21 15.18
C ALA A 51 19.05 12.73 15.24
N ASP A 52 19.28 11.56 14.66
CA ASP A 52 20.60 10.92 14.64
C ASP A 52 21.52 11.61 13.65
N ALA A 53 22.81 11.68 13.97
CA ALA A 53 23.83 12.04 13.00
C ALA A 53 23.90 10.99 11.88
N PHE A 54 24.19 11.43 10.66
CA PHE A 54 24.31 10.54 9.51
C PHE A 54 25.13 11.23 8.42
N ASP A 55 26.42 10.92 8.41
CA ASP A 55 27.43 11.57 7.60
C ASP A 55 28.18 10.50 6.79
N PRO A 56 27.54 9.96 5.73
CA PRO A 56 28.17 8.95 4.89
C PRO A 56 29.39 9.54 4.15
N PRO A 57 30.40 8.70 3.86
CA PRO A 57 31.46 9.09 2.95
C PRO A 57 30.88 9.29 1.54
N VAL A 58 31.60 10.05 0.70
CA VAL A 58 31.31 10.06 -0.73
C VAL A 58 31.44 8.63 -1.26
N PHE A 59 30.44 8.17 -2.00
CA PHE A 59 30.45 6.88 -2.66
C PHE A 59 30.60 7.07 -4.18
N PRO A 60 31.84 7.06 -4.72
CA PRO A 60 32.04 7.11 -6.16
C PRO A 60 31.29 5.97 -6.85
N VAL A 61 30.56 6.32 -7.90
CA VAL A 61 29.83 5.36 -8.75
C VAL A 61 30.63 5.09 -10.01
N SER A 62 30.98 3.83 -10.25
CA SER A 62 31.61 3.42 -11.50
C SER A 62 30.57 2.92 -12.51
N PRO A 63 30.64 3.32 -13.80
CA PRO A 63 29.77 2.77 -14.85
C PRO A 63 29.92 1.26 -15.07
N SER A 64 31.04 0.67 -14.66
CA SER A 64 31.31 -0.76 -14.76
C SER A 64 30.99 -1.54 -13.48
N ALA A 65 30.49 -0.87 -12.44
CA ALA A 65 30.11 -1.53 -11.20
C ALA A 65 28.79 -2.29 -11.38
N PRO A 66 28.55 -3.33 -10.56
CA PRO A 66 27.22 -3.89 -10.39
C PRO A 66 26.21 -2.81 -9.99
N ALA A 67 24.94 -3.00 -10.34
CA ALA A 67 23.91 -2.01 -10.07
C ALA A 67 22.61 -2.66 -9.61
N ILE A 68 21.99 -2.05 -8.59
CA ILE A 68 20.69 -2.43 -8.06
C ILE A 68 19.60 -1.76 -8.91
N ALA A 69 18.64 -2.56 -9.37
CA ALA A 69 17.46 -2.13 -10.10
C ALA A 69 16.32 -1.79 -9.12
N GLU A 70 16.03 -2.68 -8.17
CA GLU A 70 14.99 -2.51 -7.14
C GLU A 70 15.39 -3.27 -5.86
N ILE A 71 14.92 -2.82 -4.69
CA ILE A 71 15.34 -3.35 -3.38
C ILE A 71 14.26 -3.17 -2.31
N SER A 72 14.10 -4.17 -1.42
CA SER A 72 13.21 -4.07 -0.25
C SER A 72 13.62 -2.90 0.66
N ARG A 73 12.65 -2.14 1.19
CA ARG A 73 12.91 -0.83 1.83
C ARG A 73 13.03 -0.83 3.36
N THR A 74 12.61 -1.91 4.02
CA THR A 74 12.48 -1.96 5.49
C THR A 74 13.10 -3.24 6.05
N ALA A 75 14.14 -3.09 6.86
CA ALA A 75 14.80 -4.20 7.54
C ALA A 75 15.67 -3.70 8.70
N ASP A 76 15.67 -4.44 9.81
CA ASP A 76 16.55 -4.22 10.94
C ASP A 76 17.92 -4.91 10.74
N HIS A 77 18.90 -4.63 11.60
CA HIS A 77 20.11 -5.44 11.73
C HIS A 77 19.73 -6.92 11.91
N ASP A 78 20.57 -7.83 11.40
CA ASP A 78 20.29 -9.27 11.41
C ASP A 78 18.98 -9.67 10.70
N GLU A 79 18.48 -8.83 9.78
CA GLU A 79 17.39 -9.16 8.86
C GLU A 79 17.88 -9.13 7.40
N ILE A 80 17.15 -9.81 6.53
CA ILE A 80 17.54 -9.95 5.13
C ILE A 80 16.94 -8.84 4.27
N VAL A 81 17.76 -8.25 3.41
CA VAL A 81 17.35 -7.35 2.34
C VAL A 81 17.52 -8.08 1.00
N LEU A 82 16.53 -7.96 0.13
CA LEU A 82 16.60 -8.49 -1.23
C LEU A 82 16.62 -7.36 -2.25
N MET A 83 17.41 -7.55 -3.30
CA MET A 83 17.44 -6.69 -4.46
C MET A 83 17.48 -7.45 -5.78
N THR A 84 16.99 -6.81 -6.84
CA THR A 84 17.25 -7.19 -8.22
C THR A 84 18.24 -6.22 -8.83
N GLY A 85 18.88 -6.61 -9.94
CA GLY A 85 19.89 -5.77 -10.55
C GLY A 85 20.64 -6.43 -11.69
N VAL A 86 21.84 -5.93 -11.93
CA VAL A 86 22.78 -6.43 -12.93
C VAL A 86 24.12 -6.69 -12.28
N ASP A 87 24.76 -7.78 -12.70
CA ASP A 87 26.06 -8.22 -12.16
C ASP A 87 26.04 -8.39 -10.63
N LEU A 88 24.89 -8.77 -10.07
CA LEU A 88 24.74 -8.97 -8.63
C LEU A 88 25.22 -10.35 -8.16
N ASP A 89 25.84 -11.14 -9.03
CA ASP A 89 26.27 -12.52 -8.83
C ASP A 89 27.19 -12.72 -7.60
N GLY A 90 27.60 -13.97 -7.35
CA GLY A 90 28.41 -14.34 -6.18
C GLY A 90 29.78 -13.65 -6.05
N THR A 91 30.23 -12.88 -7.04
CA THR A 91 31.46 -12.07 -6.96
C THR A 91 31.22 -10.66 -6.42
N THR A 92 29.96 -10.24 -6.30
CA THR A 92 29.57 -8.92 -5.82
C THR A 92 29.43 -8.92 -4.29
N SER A 93 30.12 -7.99 -3.64
CA SER A 93 29.95 -7.69 -2.21
C SER A 93 29.04 -6.46 -2.03
N PHE A 94 28.56 -6.25 -0.81
CA PHE A 94 27.67 -5.14 -0.48
C PHE A 94 28.25 -4.35 0.67
N ASP A 95 28.59 -3.09 0.41
CA ASP A 95 28.97 -2.14 1.45
C ASP A 95 27.70 -1.61 2.11
N VAL A 96 27.60 -1.75 3.42
CA VAL A 96 26.49 -1.22 4.23
C VAL A 96 27.02 -0.16 5.17
N PHE A 97 26.65 1.09 4.91
CA PHE A 97 26.93 2.21 5.79
C PHE A 97 25.82 2.38 6.83
N SER A 98 26.23 2.65 8.06
CA SER A 98 25.36 3.07 9.15
C SER A 98 26.09 4.02 10.09
N GLN A 99 25.34 4.80 10.84
CA GLN A 99 25.87 5.60 11.93
C GLN A 99 25.00 5.41 13.16
N ALA A 100 25.65 5.21 14.31
CA ALA A 100 24.95 5.10 15.57
C ALA A 100 24.39 6.49 15.98
N PRO A 101 23.23 6.56 16.65
CA PRO A 101 22.61 7.83 17.07
C PRO A 101 23.55 8.81 17.78
N SER A 102 24.48 8.30 18.60
CA SER A 102 25.46 9.08 19.35
C SER A 102 26.89 8.99 18.78
N GLY A 103 27.06 8.38 17.61
CA GLY A 103 28.36 8.20 16.97
C GLY A 103 28.86 9.48 16.32
N GLN A 104 30.10 9.86 16.62
CA GLN A 104 30.78 10.99 15.95
C GLN A 104 31.06 10.70 14.46
N GLU A 105 31.26 9.42 14.13
CA GLU A 105 31.54 8.94 12.77
C GLU A 105 30.67 7.72 12.45
N GLY A 106 30.33 7.55 11.17
CA GLY A 106 29.67 6.34 10.66
C GLY A 106 30.67 5.23 10.35
N SER A 107 30.15 4.04 10.03
CA SER A 107 30.93 2.87 9.67
C SER A 107 30.39 2.20 8.41
N VAL A 108 31.29 1.63 7.61
CA VAL A 108 30.95 0.82 6.44
C VAL A 108 31.35 -0.63 6.74
N ILE A 109 30.39 -1.54 6.65
CA ILE A 109 30.63 -2.98 6.76
C ILE A 109 30.36 -3.62 5.41
N SER A 110 31.37 -4.26 4.82
CA SER A 110 31.20 -5.03 3.58
C SER A 110 30.76 -6.45 3.90
N THR A 111 29.69 -6.92 3.25
CA THR A 111 29.13 -8.27 3.44
C THR A 111 28.89 -8.95 2.09
N PRO A 112 29.13 -10.27 1.97
CA PRO A 112 28.76 -11.00 0.77
C PRO A 112 27.23 -11.18 0.66
N SER A 113 26.76 -11.61 -0.51
CA SER A 113 25.41 -12.14 -0.66
C SER A 113 25.26 -13.51 0.02
N LEU A 114 24.06 -13.80 0.52
CA LEU A 114 23.66 -15.14 0.97
C LEU A 114 23.42 -16.06 -0.24
N ARG A 115 22.68 -15.53 -1.21
CA ARG A 115 22.46 -16.10 -2.53
C ARG A 115 22.43 -14.95 -3.53
N ALA A 116 22.99 -15.22 -4.69
CA ALA A 116 22.88 -14.31 -5.82
C ALA A 116 23.03 -15.02 -7.16
N ASP A 117 22.51 -14.38 -8.20
CA ASP A 117 22.72 -14.68 -9.60
C ASP A 117 22.71 -13.37 -10.42
N ASP A 118 22.66 -13.49 -11.75
CA ASP A 118 22.68 -12.36 -12.66
C ASP A 118 21.46 -11.42 -12.52
N THR A 119 20.38 -11.86 -11.85
CA THR A 119 19.14 -11.11 -11.68
C THR A 119 18.96 -10.56 -10.27
N ALA A 120 19.22 -11.36 -9.24
CA ALA A 120 18.86 -11.02 -7.86
C ALA A 120 19.94 -11.41 -6.85
N ALA A 121 19.98 -10.67 -5.74
CA ALA A 121 20.83 -10.96 -4.59
C ALA A 121 20.06 -10.77 -3.28
N THR A 122 20.41 -11.59 -2.28
CA THR A 122 19.94 -11.47 -0.90
C THR A 122 21.12 -11.19 0.02
N VAL A 123 20.95 -10.25 0.94
CA VAL A 123 22.01 -9.78 1.85
C VAL A 123 21.48 -9.81 3.27
N LEU A 124 22.20 -10.48 4.18
CA LEU A 124 21.93 -10.38 5.61
C LEU A 124 22.55 -9.08 6.11
N LEU A 125 21.74 -8.18 6.68
CA LEU A 125 22.25 -6.97 7.29
C LEU A 125 23.13 -7.33 8.50
N PRO A 126 24.39 -6.86 8.58
CA PRO A 126 25.31 -7.26 9.64
C PRO A 126 24.77 -7.00 11.05
N ALA A 127 24.90 -7.98 11.94
CA ALA A 127 24.44 -7.88 13.33
C ALA A 127 25.05 -6.71 14.14
N PRO A 128 26.28 -6.22 13.88
CA PRO A 128 26.82 -5.04 14.57
C PRO A 128 26.20 -3.70 14.17
N LEU A 129 25.31 -3.66 13.16
CA LEU A 129 24.66 -2.40 12.77
C LEU A 129 23.75 -1.88 13.89
N PRO A 130 23.62 -0.55 14.06
CA PRO A 130 22.70 0.02 15.06
C PRO A 130 21.25 -0.29 14.72
N ASN A 131 20.49 -0.82 15.68
CA ASN A 131 19.11 -1.25 15.49
C ASN A 131 18.22 -0.17 14.90
N TRP A 132 17.44 -0.55 13.88
CA TRP A 132 16.47 0.28 13.16
C TRP A 132 16.97 1.67 12.75
N SER A 133 18.28 1.81 12.53
CA SER A 133 18.84 3.02 11.95
C SER A 133 18.53 3.08 10.45
N MET A 134 18.81 4.22 9.84
CA MET A 134 18.89 4.31 8.38
C MET A 134 20.19 3.64 7.94
N TYR A 135 20.13 2.83 6.86
CA TYR A 135 21.31 2.23 6.25
C TYR A 135 21.44 2.68 4.80
N LEU A 136 22.67 2.82 4.32
CA LEU A 136 22.95 2.89 2.88
C LEU A 136 23.61 1.61 2.44
N ILE A 137 23.01 0.90 1.50
CA ILE A 137 23.56 -0.31 0.89
C ILE A 137 23.94 -0.05 -0.54
N ARG A 138 25.16 -0.44 -0.94
CA ARG A 138 25.61 -0.38 -2.34
C ARG A 138 26.33 -1.67 -2.74
N PRO A 139 26.18 -2.11 -4.00
CA PRO A 139 26.95 -3.24 -4.49
C PRO A 139 28.38 -2.78 -4.87
N LYS A 140 29.35 -3.68 -4.73
CA LYS A 140 30.76 -3.44 -5.07
C LYS A 140 31.35 -4.68 -5.72
N ARG A 141 32.16 -4.47 -6.75
CA ARG A 141 33.04 -5.48 -7.33
C ARG A 141 34.45 -4.89 -7.42
N ASP A 142 35.41 -5.53 -6.76
CA ASP A 142 36.76 -4.99 -6.58
C ASP A 142 36.69 -3.56 -6.00
N ASP A 143 37.19 -2.55 -6.73
CA ASP A 143 37.11 -1.13 -6.35
C ASP A 143 35.96 -0.37 -7.04
N ALA A 144 35.22 -1.02 -7.93
CA ALA A 144 34.07 -0.44 -8.61
C ALA A 144 32.80 -0.53 -7.74
N GLY A 145 32.35 0.60 -7.20
CA GLY A 145 31.10 0.72 -6.44
C GLY A 145 29.92 1.17 -7.29
N GLY A 146 28.76 0.56 -7.06
CA GLY A 146 27.48 0.99 -7.65
C GLY A 146 26.81 2.08 -6.81
N LYS A 147 25.66 2.57 -7.31
CA LYS A 147 24.81 3.53 -6.59
C LYS A 147 24.30 2.92 -5.27
N ALA A 148 24.31 3.72 -4.21
CA ALA A 148 23.75 3.32 -2.91
C ALA A 148 22.24 3.54 -2.83
N PHE A 149 21.57 2.68 -2.06
CA PHE A 149 20.14 2.73 -1.78
C PHE A 149 19.91 2.78 -0.27
N ALA A 150 18.85 3.49 0.13
CA ALA A 150 18.48 3.58 1.53
C ALA A 150 17.58 2.43 1.98
N ILE A 151 17.81 1.96 3.20
CA ILE A 151 16.93 1.10 3.99
C ILE A 151 16.50 1.89 5.23
N ASN A 152 15.24 1.75 5.63
CA ASN A 152 14.61 2.45 6.77
C ASN A 152 14.57 3.99 6.66
N ARG A 153 14.87 4.55 5.49
CA ARG A 153 14.66 5.98 5.23
C ARG A 153 13.17 6.30 5.25
N THR A 154 12.81 7.46 5.80
CA THR A 154 11.45 7.98 5.77
C THR A 154 10.96 8.10 4.31
N GLU A 155 9.82 7.51 4.00
CA GLU A 155 9.19 7.58 2.68
C GLU A 155 7.72 7.99 2.85
N SER A 156 7.46 9.29 2.72
CA SER A 156 6.12 9.85 2.66
C SER A 156 5.59 9.72 1.22
N TRP A 157 4.52 8.95 1.01
CA TRP A 157 3.97 8.71 -0.34
C TRP A 157 2.88 9.73 -0.69
N TRP A 158 1.97 10.00 0.25
CA TRP A 158 0.86 10.92 0.04
C TRP A 158 0.35 11.51 1.36
N LEU A 159 -0.48 12.54 1.26
CA LEU A 159 -1.20 13.11 2.40
C LEU A 159 -2.67 13.33 2.07
N GLY A 160 -3.48 13.37 3.11
CA GLY A 160 -4.92 13.46 3.00
C GLY A 160 -5.56 13.99 4.28
N PRO A 161 -6.51 14.95 4.19
CA PRO A 161 -6.87 15.72 3.00
C PRO A 161 -5.71 16.54 2.42
N ASN A 162 -5.63 16.65 1.10
CA ASN A 162 -4.64 17.50 0.43
C ASN A 162 -5.03 18.98 0.32
N ASN A 163 -6.23 19.32 0.77
CA ASN A 163 -6.72 20.67 0.96
C ASN A 163 -7.39 20.80 2.33
N ALA A 164 -6.98 21.79 3.12
CA ALA A 164 -7.46 21.94 4.49
C ALA A 164 -7.44 23.39 4.99
N VAL A 165 -8.10 23.62 6.13
CA VAL A 165 -8.05 24.88 6.88
C VAL A 165 -7.20 24.72 8.14
N PRO A 166 -6.70 25.81 8.75
CA PRO A 166 -6.09 25.77 10.06
C PRO A 166 -6.94 25.00 11.10
N GLY A 167 -6.30 24.14 11.88
CA GLY A 167 -6.95 23.29 12.89
C GLY A 167 -7.54 21.96 12.37
N ALA A 168 -7.63 21.77 11.05
CA ALA A 168 -8.02 20.47 10.47
C ALA A 168 -6.95 19.41 10.76
N THR A 169 -7.37 18.14 10.86
CA THR A 169 -6.43 17.01 10.91
C THR A 169 -6.03 16.62 9.49
N ILE A 170 -4.73 16.43 9.27
CA ILE A 170 -4.16 15.84 8.06
C ILE A 170 -3.39 14.59 8.47
N SER A 171 -3.48 13.57 7.62
CA SER A 171 -2.70 12.34 7.74
C SER A 171 -1.65 12.30 6.62
N VAL A 172 -0.40 12.02 6.97
CA VAL A 172 0.63 11.60 6.02
C VAL A 172 0.72 10.08 6.04
N TYR A 173 0.74 9.47 4.87
CA TYR A 173 0.83 8.03 4.67
C TYR A 173 2.12 7.65 3.94
N GLY A 174 2.69 6.49 4.26
CA GLY A 174 4.03 6.15 3.81
C GLY A 174 4.58 4.86 4.40
N ARG A 175 5.90 4.72 4.41
CA ARG A 175 6.64 3.73 5.22
C ARG A 175 7.76 4.40 6.00
N ASN A 176 8.20 3.71 7.05
CA ASN A 176 9.26 4.16 7.95
C ASN A 176 8.97 5.57 8.51
N LEU A 177 7.70 5.94 8.70
CA LEU A 177 7.31 7.28 9.17
C LEU A 177 7.59 7.48 10.66
N ALA A 178 7.70 6.38 11.41
CA ALA A 178 7.96 6.38 12.82
C ALA A 178 9.41 5.98 13.13
N ARG A 179 9.98 6.61 14.16
CA ARG A 179 11.31 6.29 14.66
C ARG A 179 11.40 4.82 15.05
N SER A 180 12.45 4.16 14.60
CA SER A 180 12.74 2.76 14.89
C SER A 180 11.58 1.79 14.60
N ASN A 181 10.77 2.09 13.58
CA ASN A 181 9.55 1.35 13.23
C ASN A 181 8.56 1.21 14.41
N GLY A 182 8.57 2.20 15.33
CA GLY A 182 7.69 2.27 16.50
C GLY A 182 6.40 3.06 16.25
N THR A 183 5.79 3.57 17.33
CA THR A 183 4.46 4.20 17.28
C THR A 183 4.36 5.54 18.02
N SER A 184 5.48 6.20 18.29
CA SER A 184 5.48 7.35 19.20
C SER A 184 6.22 8.59 18.70
N ALA A 185 7.14 8.46 17.75
CA ALA A 185 7.99 9.57 17.32
C ALA A 185 8.04 9.68 15.81
N SER A 186 7.70 10.86 15.31
CA SER A 186 7.86 11.32 13.94
C SER A 186 7.96 12.84 13.96
N PHE A 187 8.53 13.44 12.93
CA PHE A 187 8.73 14.88 12.85
C PHE A 187 8.16 15.39 11.53
N ILE A 188 7.27 16.38 11.62
CA ILE A 188 6.64 17.01 10.47
C ILE A 188 7.10 18.46 10.39
N TYR A 189 7.57 18.87 9.22
CA TYR A 189 7.95 20.24 8.93
C TYR A 189 7.11 20.79 7.78
N ILE A 190 6.43 21.90 8.01
CA ILE A 190 5.55 22.54 7.02
C ILE A 190 6.12 23.89 6.64
N LYS A 191 6.32 24.12 5.34
CA LYS A 191 6.88 25.38 4.81
C LYS A 191 6.12 25.90 3.58
N PRO A 192 6.06 27.21 3.35
CA PRO A 192 5.68 27.74 2.03
C PRO A 192 6.76 27.39 0.99
N ALA A 193 6.44 27.46 -0.30
CA ALA A 193 7.40 27.13 -1.37
C ALA A 193 8.73 27.90 -1.27
N ASN A 194 8.68 29.21 -1.00
CA ASN A 194 9.84 30.11 -1.04
C ASN A 194 10.26 30.69 0.33
N GLY A 195 10.06 29.96 1.44
CA GLY A 195 10.38 30.47 2.77
C GLY A 195 10.60 29.40 3.82
N ALA A 196 11.08 29.80 4.99
CA ALA A 196 11.23 28.90 6.13
C ALA A 196 9.85 28.48 6.67
N GLY A 197 9.79 27.25 7.16
CA GLY A 197 8.61 26.62 7.75
C GLY A 197 8.69 26.50 9.26
N LYS A 198 7.87 25.61 9.81
CA LYS A 198 7.85 25.27 11.24
C LYS A 198 7.62 23.78 11.45
N TYR A 199 8.18 23.24 12.53
CA TYR A 199 7.83 21.91 12.99
C TYR A 199 6.41 21.91 13.56
N VAL A 200 5.70 20.81 13.33
CA VAL A 200 4.36 20.55 13.86
C VAL A 200 4.40 19.28 14.67
N THR A 201 3.79 19.32 15.85
CA THR A 201 3.66 18.15 16.72
C THR A 201 2.66 17.16 16.11
N PRO A 202 3.06 15.90 15.89
CA PRO A 202 2.12 14.86 15.50
C PRO A 202 1.04 14.63 16.58
N VAL A 203 -0.18 14.32 16.12
CA VAL A 203 -1.30 13.89 16.96
C VAL A 203 -1.24 12.38 17.21
N SER A 204 -0.89 11.61 16.18
CA SER A 204 -0.74 10.16 16.24
C SER A 204 0.41 9.73 15.32
N VAL A 205 1.10 8.65 15.67
CA VAL A 205 2.24 8.13 14.91
C VAL A 205 2.14 6.61 14.86
N ASN A 206 2.27 6.05 13.68
CA ASN A 206 2.67 4.65 13.47
C ASN A 206 3.62 4.59 12.26
N PRO A 207 4.21 3.43 11.93
CA PRO A 207 5.20 3.34 10.87
C PRO A 207 4.70 3.73 9.47
N PHE A 208 3.38 3.74 9.26
CA PHE A 208 2.74 3.93 7.96
C PHE A 208 1.80 5.13 7.87
N LYS A 209 1.45 5.75 9.01
CA LYS A 209 0.55 6.91 9.11
C LYS A 209 0.97 7.84 10.25
N VAL A 210 1.00 9.13 9.97
CA VAL A 210 1.24 10.20 10.95
C VAL A 210 0.17 11.27 10.81
N ASP A 211 -0.59 11.51 11.88
CA ASP A 211 -1.57 12.58 11.92
C ASP A 211 -0.99 13.85 12.50
N PHE A 212 -1.42 15.01 12.01
CA PHE A 212 -1.12 16.31 12.61
C PHE A 212 -2.26 17.30 12.43
N LYS A 213 -2.25 18.36 13.23
CA LYS A 213 -3.16 19.49 13.08
C LYS A 213 -2.51 20.58 12.23
N VAL A 214 -3.21 21.08 11.23
CA VAL A 214 -2.76 22.24 10.45
C VAL A 214 -2.55 23.43 11.40
N PRO A 215 -1.35 24.02 11.49
CA PRO A 215 -1.13 25.17 12.36
C PRO A 215 -1.83 26.42 11.81
N ASN A 216 -1.81 27.52 12.56
CA ASN A 216 -2.30 28.81 12.05
C ASN A 216 -1.43 29.29 10.87
N LEU A 217 -1.87 28.99 9.65
CA LEU A 217 -1.24 29.29 8.38
C LEU A 217 -2.23 30.07 7.52
N THR A 218 -1.71 31.03 6.75
CA THR A 218 -2.52 31.75 5.75
C THR A 218 -2.79 30.85 4.56
N ALA A 219 -3.87 31.14 3.81
CA ALA A 219 -4.15 30.41 2.58
C ALA A 219 -2.99 30.47 1.58
N GLY A 220 -2.80 29.38 0.85
CA GLY A 220 -1.71 29.20 -0.09
C GLY A 220 -1.23 27.75 -0.16
N SER A 221 -0.21 27.52 -0.99
CA SER A 221 0.41 26.21 -1.16
C SER A 221 1.59 26.03 -0.21
N TYR A 222 1.62 24.90 0.46
CA TYR A 222 2.68 24.50 1.39
C TYR A 222 3.25 23.14 1.00
N GLU A 223 4.50 22.95 1.38
CA GLU A 223 5.18 21.67 1.36
C GLU A 223 5.14 21.07 2.77
N VAL A 224 4.83 19.78 2.83
CA VAL A 224 4.94 18.96 4.04
C VAL A 224 6.11 18.01 3.86
N TRP A 225 7.02 18.05 4.83
CA TRP A 225 8.21 17.23 4.91
C TRP A 225 8.14 16.37 6.17
N VAL A 226 8.57 15.12 6.06
CA VAL A 226 8.55 14.15 7.17
C VAL A 226 9.94 13.59 7.43
N HIS A 227 10.25 13.38 8.71
CA HIS A 227 11.48 12.76 9.17
C HIS A 227 11.18 11.84 10.35
N ASN A 228 11.66 10.60 10.35
CA ASN A 228 11.44 9.65 11.46
C ASN A 228 12.47 9.77 12.59
N GLY A 229 13.52 10.58 12.39
CA GLY A 229 14.60 10.79 13.36
C GLY A 229 15.90 10.07 13.01
N HIS A 230 15.90 9.18 12.02
CA HIS A 230 17.10 8.52 11.51
C HIS A 230 17.57 9.15 10.20
N GLY A 231 18.86 9.08 9.92
CA GLY A 231 19.42 9.48 8.63
C GLY A 231 19.87 10.92 8.50
N GLY A 232 19.88 11.72 9.58
CA GLY A 232 20.33 13.11 9.56
C GLY A 232 19.69 13.90 8.41
N ARG A 233 20.50 14.60 7.60
CA ARG A 233 20.00 15.34 6.42
C ARG A 233 19.54 14.42 5.28
N PHE A 234 19.93 13.16 5.27
CA PHE A 234 19.59 12.16 4.26
C PHE A 234 18.24 11.48 4.52
N GLY A 235 17.69 11.64 5.74
CA GLY A 235 16.46 11.00 6.21
C GLY A 235 15.16 11.74 5.87
N TRP A 236 15.25 12.96 5.31
CA TRP A 236 14.09 13.77 4.92
C TRP A 236 13.24 13.11 3.86
N SER A 237 11.92 13.25 3.95
CA SER A 237 10.96 12.82 2.91
C SER A 237 10.02 13.96 2.54
N GLY A 238 9.68 14.07 1.26
CA GLY A 238 8.88 15.17 0.71
C GLY A 238 9.52 15.81 -0.54
N PRO A 239 9.01 16.95 -1.00
CA PRO A 239 7.83 17.64 -0.46
C PRO A 239 6.53 16.94 -0.86
N LEU A 240 5.61 16.77 0.09
CA LEU A 240 4.20 16.53 -0.23
C LEU A 240 3.47 17.87 -0.31
N ASN A 241 2.58 18.03 -1.29
CA ASN A 241 1.84 19.27 -1.47
C ASN A 241 0.60 19.32 -0.58
N LEU A 242 0.44 20.42 0.17
CA LEU A 242 -0.74 20.71 0.97
C LEU A 242 -1.28 22.11 0.61
N ALA A 243 -2.52 22.18 0.15
CA ALA A 243 -3.22 23.45 -0.01
C ALA A 243 -3.86 23.86 1.31
N ILE A 244 -3.61 25.10 1.73
CA ILE A 244 -4.33 25.74 2.82
C ILE A 244 -5.37 26.68 2.19
N ALA A 245 -6.63 26.43 2.50
CA ALA A 245 -7.75 27.26 2.08
C ALA A 245 -8.11 28.29 3.17
N ASP A 246 -8.69 29.42 2.77
CA ASP A 246 -9.23 30.41 3.71
C ASP A 246 -10.43 29.85 4.49
N GLN A 247 -11.21 28.99 3.83
CA GLN A 247 -12.42 28.38 4.37
C GLN A 247 -12.55 26.94 3.88
N SER A 248 -13.19 26.11 4.72
CA SER A 248 -13.54 24.74 4.36
C SER A 248 -14.53 24.75 3.18
N PRO A 249 -14.54 23.71 2.31
CA PRO A 249 -15.56 23.58 1.26
C PRO A 249 -17.00 23.62 1.79
N TRP A 250 -17.22 23.25 3.06
CA TRP A 250 -18.52 23.26 3.74
C TRP A 250 -18.76 24.50 4.62
N ALA A 251 -17.88 25.50 4.58
CA ALA A 251 -18.01 26.67 5.42
C ALA A 251 -19.30 27.45 5.14
N ARG A 252 -19.87 28.05 6.20
CA ARG A 252 -21.07 28.89 6.18
C ARG A 252 -22.38 28.16 5.89
N GLN A 253 -22.39 26.84 5.69
CA GLN A 253 -23.63 26.08 5.55
C GLN A 253 -24.53 26.22 6.78
N ASP A 254 -23.96 26.42 7.96
CA ASP A 254 -24.63 26.65 9.24
C ASP A 254 -25.24 28.06 9.39
N GLN A 255 -24.87 29.03 8.54
CA GLN A 255 -25.35 30.42 8.66
C GLN A 255 -26.80 30.60 8.20
N LYS A 256 -27.28 29.72 7.32
CA LYS A 256 -28.64 29.74 6.79
C LYS A 256 -29.24 28.38 6.97
N MET A 257 -30.17 28.27 7.91
CA MET A 257 -30.88 27.03 8.19
C MET A 257 -32.34 27.15 7.75
N LEU A 258 -32.79 26.18 6.97
CA LEU A 258 -34.17 26.06 6.49
C LEU A 258 -34.75 24.79 7.08
N ASP A 259 -35.80 24.91 7.89
CA ASP A 259 -36.48 23.75 8.48
C ASP A 259 -37.52 23.19 7.51
N VAL A 260 -37.50 21.89 7.25
CA VAL A 260 -38.47 21.25 6.32
C VAL A 260 -39.92 21.42 6.76
N GLY A 261 -40.19 21.58 8.06
CA GLY A 261 -41.52 21.86 8.60
C GLY A 261 -42.06 23.23 8.14
N SER A 262 -41.17 24.20 7.86
CA SER A 262 -41.56 25.50 7.30
C SER A 262 -42.08 25.39 5.86
N PHE A 263 -41.83 24.27 5.19
CA PHE A 263 -42.30 23.93 3.85
C PHE A 263 -43.47 22.94 3.87
N GLY A 264 -43.96 22.57 5.07
CA GLY A 264 -45.11 21.70 5.26
C GLY A 264 -44.80 20.22 5.47
N ALA A 265 -43.52 19.83 5.60
CA ALA A 265 -43.15 18.46 5.93
C ALA A 265 -43.61 18.12 7.36
N LYS A 266 -44.23 16.96 7.56
CA LYS A 266 -44.78 16.56 8.86
C LYS A 266 -43.88 15.61 9.64
N GLY A 267 -43.12 14.74 8.99
CA GLY A 267 -42.26 13.77 9.67
C GLY A 267 -43.03 12.76 10.53
N ASP A 268 -44.28 12.45 10.18
CA ASP A 268 -45.19 11.58 10.96
C ASP A 268 -45.16 10.09 10.53
N GLY A 269 -44.37 9.76 9.50
CA GLY A 269 -44.23 8.42 8.93
C GLY A 269 -45.39 7.97 8.04
N VAL A 270 -46.36 8.85 7.77
CA VAL A 270 -47.59 8.54 7.02
C VAL A 270 -47.82 9.55 5.89
N THR A 271 -47.62 10.83 6.16
CA THR A 271 -47.76 11.91 5.18
C THR A 271 -46.62 11.83 4.16
N ASP A 272 -46.96 11.86 2.87
CA ASP A 272 -45.97 12.04 1.80
C ASP A 272 -45.38 13.46 1.88
N ASP A 273 -44.16 13.56 2.39
CA ASP A 273 -43.42 14.80 2.60
C ASP A 273 -42.56 15.19 1.38
N THR A 274 -42.65 14.44 0.28
CA THR A 274 -41.82 14.65 -0.93
C THR A 274 -41.85 16.10 -1.42
N ALA A 275 -43.04 16.65 -1.66
CA ALA A 275 -43.17 17.99 -2.23
C ALA A 275 -42.65 19.09 -1.28
N ALA A 276 -42.82 18.91 0.03
CA ALA A 276 -42.31 19.82 1.04
C ALA A 276 -40.77 19.79 1.10
N ILE A 277 -40.18 18.61 1.03
CA ILE A 277 -38.72 18.43 1.01
C ILE A 277 -38.12 18.96 -0.29
N GLU A 278 -38.73 18.70 -1.46
CA GLU A 278 -38.29 19.28 -2.74
C GLU A 278 -38.35 20.82 -2.74
N ALA A 279 -39.38 21.40 -2.13
CA ALA A 279 -39.49 22.85 -1.96
C ALA A 279 -38.39 23.39 -1.04
N ALA A 280 -38.11 22.71 0.08
CA ALA A 280 -37.02 23.07 0.98
C ALA A 280 -35.64 22.98 0.28
N LEU A 281 -35.42 21.93 -0.52
CA LEU A 281 -34.20 21.73 -1.31
C LEU A 281 -34.01 22.82 -2.36
N THR A 282 -35.07 23.18 -3.07
CA THR A 282 -35.06 24.27 -4.04
C THR A 282 -34.77 25.61 -3.38
N ALA A 283 -35.39 25.88 -2.22
CA ALA A 283 -35.15 27.09 -1.45
C ALA A 283 -33.71 27.16 -0.93
N ALA A 284 -33.19 26.07 -0.36
CA ALA A 284 -31.81 25.99 0.11
C ALA A 284 -30.81 26.18 -1.02
N ALA A 285 -31.03 25.58 -2.19
CA ALA A 285 -30.20 25.77 -3.37
C ALA A 285 -30.13 27.25 -3.79
N SER A 286 -31.25 27.98 -3.72
CA SER A 286 -31.31 29.41 -4.09
C SER A 286 -30.55 30.33 -3.15
N VAL A 287 -30.29 29.88 -1.91
CA VAL A 287 -29.58 30.66 -0.89
C VAL A 287 -28.25 30.03 -0.45
N ALA A 288 -27.81 28.96 -1.13
CA ALA A 288 -26.62 28.19 -0.79
C ALA A 288 -25.36 29.09 -0.67
N PRO A 289 -24.41 28.79 0.23
CA PRO A 289 -24.36 27.63 1.14
C PRO A 289 -25.46 27.69 2.20
N ALA A 290 -26.09 26.56 2.49
CA ALA A 290 -27.20 26.47 3.43
C ALA A 290 -27.31 25.08 4.05
N THR A 291 -28.03 25.00 5.17
CA THR A 291 -28.42 23.76 5.83
C THR A 291 -29.92 23.59 5.71
N ILE A 292 -30.36 22.38 5.34
CA ILE A 292 -31.73 21.93 5.51
C ILE A 292 -31.77 21.10 6.78
N HIS A 293 -32.61 21.52 7.70
CA HIS A 293 -32.82 20.86 8.97
C HIS A 293 -34.05 19.95 8.91
N PHE A 294 -33.85 18.71 9.34
CA PHE A 294 -34.87 17.67 9.47
C PHE A 294 -35.01 17.32 10.96
N PRO A 295 -35.96 17.94 11.68
CA PRO A 295 -36.25 17.57 13.06
C PRO A 295 -36.51 16.07 13.26
N ALA A 296 -36.48 15.61 14.51
CA ALA A 296 -36.83 14.23 14.83
C ALA A 296 -38.20 13.84 14.26
N GLY A 297 -38.25 12.74 13.52
CA GLY A 297 -39.42 12.32 12.76
C GLY A 297 -39.09 11.30 11.67
N VAL A 298 -40.14 10.74 11.06
CA VAL A 298 -40.06 9.86 9.90
C VAL A 298 -40.70 10.55 8.70
N TYR A 299 -39.88 11.02 7.77
CA TYR A 299 -40.31 11.71 6.56
C TYR A 299 -40.50 10.69 5.44
N LEU A 300 -41.76 10.42 5.10
CA LEU A 300 -42.09 9.50 4.01
C LEU A 300 -41.91 10.23 2.68
N ILE A 301 -41.18 9.63 1.73
CA ILE A 301 -41.06 10.14 0.37
C ILE A 301 -41.47 9.10 -0.65
N GLU A 302 -42.01 9.55 -1.78
CA GLU A 302 -42.57 8.72 -2.84
C GLU A 302 -41.90 8.95 -4.21
N SER A 303 -40.95 9.88 -4.30
CA SER A 303 -40.13 10.15 -5.49
C SER A 303 -38.63 10.26 -5.13
N VAL A 304 -37.80 10.43 -6.17
CA VAL A 304 -36.35 10.65 -6.04
C VAL A 304 -36.09 12.09 -5.58
N LEU A 305 -35.22 12.27 -4.58
CA LEU A 305 -34.74 13.59 -4.16
C LEU A 305 -33.44 13.96 -4.88
N ARG A 306 -33.34 15.22 -5.29
CA ARG A 306 -32.15 15.79 -5.95
C ARG A 306 -31.35 16.61 -4.96
N ALA A 307 -30.12 16.17 -4.64
CA ALA A 307 -29.23 16.87 -3.73
C ALA A 307 -28.60 18.10 -4.42
N PRO A 308 -28.80 19.33 -3.91
CA PRO A 308 -28.15 20.51 -4.46
C PRO A 308 -26.69 20.62 -4.02
N ASP A 309 -25.88 21.32 -4.82
CA ASP A 309 -24.51 21.68 -4.46
C ASP A 309 -24.48 22.60 -3.23
N ASN A 310 -23.45 22.45 -2.40
CA ASN A 310 -23.21 23.29 -1.21
C ASN A 310 -24.36 23.27 -0.18
N VAL A 311 -25.18 22.22 -0.15
CA VAL A 311 -26.25 22.06 0.85
C VAL A 311 -25.89 20.97 1.86
N HIS A 312 -26.08 21.28 3.13
CA HIS A 312 -25.97 20.35 4.25
C HIS A 312 -27.37 19.84 4.64
N TRP A 313 -27.53 18.52 4.70
CA TRP A 313 -28.72 17.84 5.20
C TRP A 313 -28.45 17.40 6.64
N LEU A 314 -29.11 18.05 7.60
CA LEU A 314 -28.87 17.87 9.02
C LEU A 314 -30.12 17.30 9.71
N GLY A 315 -29.98 16.18 10.41
CA GLY A 315 -31.00 15.67 11.33
C GLY A 315 -30.65 15.85 12.81
N ASP A 316 -31.58 15.48 13.69
CA ASP A 316 -31.41 15.51 15.15
C ASP A 316 -30.64 14.28 15.70
N GLY A 317 -30.38 13.28 14.86
CA GLY A 317 -29.63 12.06 15.21
C GLY A 317 -30.01 10.88 14.31
N MET A 318 -29.07 9.94 14.11
CA MET A 318 -29.31 8.75 13.26
C MET A 318 -30.56 7.95 13.67
N ASP A 319 -30.86 7.89 14.96
CA ASP A 319 -32.00 7.15 15.49
C ASP A 319 -33.24 8.04 15.70
N ALA A 320 -33.13 9.35 15.46
CA ALA A 320 -34.19 10.35 15.68
C ALA A 320 -34.82 10.85 14.38
N THR A 321 -34.01 11.04 13.34
CA THR A 321 -34.45 11.56 12.04
C THR A 321 -34.29 10.49 10.96
N GLU A 322 -35.39 10.13 10.29
CA GLU A 322 -35.39 9.18 9.19
C GLU A 322 -36.12 9.74 7.97
N ILE A 323 -35.50 9.68 6.79
CA ILE A 323 -36.16 9.86 5.51
C ILE A 323 -36.34 8.47 4.88
N ARG A 324 -37.57 8.09 4.56
CA ARG A 324 -37.92 6.72 4.17
C ARG A 324 -38.71 6.70 2.87
N LEU A 325 -38.33 5.82 1.94
CA LEU A 325 -39.16 5.56 0.75
C LEU A 325 -40.46 4.83 1.15
N GLY A 326 -41.60 5.41 0.80
CA GLY A 326 -42.93 4.83 1.00
C GLY A 326 -43.37 3.87 -0.09
N LYS A 327 -42.80 4.00 -1.30
CA LYS A 327 -43.07 3.11 -2.44
C LYS A 327 -41.85 2.96 -3.34
N LYS A 328 -41.90 1.94 -4.20
CA LYS A 328 -40.85 1.63 -5.16
C LYS A 328 -40.61 2.80 -6.13
N VAL A 329 -39.35 3.17 -6.30
CA VAL A 329 -38.88 4.14 -7.31
C VAL A 329 -38.10 3.41 -8.41
N SER A 330 -37.97 4.04 -9.57
CA SER A 330 -37.24 3.47 -10.72
C SER A 330 -35.72 3.66 -10.67
N GLY A 331 -35.21 4.41 -9.69
CA GLY A 331 -33.80 4.81 -9.57
C GLY A 331 -33.33 4.81 -8.12
N SER A 332 -32.30 5.60 -7.82
CA SER A 332 -31.81 5.82 -6.45
C SER A 332 -32.71 6.77 -5.67
N MET A 333 -32.67 6.71 -4.34
CA MET A 333 -33.46 7.60 -3.47
C MET A 333 -32.95 9.04 -3.56
N VAL A 334 -31.63 9.21 -3.58
CA VAL A 334 -30.97 10.50 -3.70
C VAL A 334 -30.00 10.46 -4.88
N VAL A 335 -30.08 11.50 -5.73
CA VAL A 335 -29.23 11.70 -6.90
C VAL A 335 -28.68 13.14 -6.95
N ASP A 336 -27.79 13.39 -7.91
CA ASP A 336 -27.13 14.68 -8.19
C ASP A 336 -26.00 15.01 -7.18
N ALA A 337 -25.88 16.28 -6.76
CA ALA A 337 -24.72 16.88 -6.08
C ALA A 337 -23.37 16.70 -6.79
N ASN A 338 -22.92 17.76 -7.46
CA ASN A 338 -21.57 17.84 -8.04
C ASN A 338 -20.52 18.24 -7.01
N ARG A 339 -20.87 19.03 -5.98
CA ARG A 339 -19.89 19.48 -4.97
C ARG A 339 -20.43 19.83 -3.60
N ASN A 340 -19.58 19.68 -2.59
CA ASN A 340 -19.71 20.20 -1.23
C ASN A 340 -21.01 19.81 -0.51
N ALA A 341 -21.58 18.65 -0.85
CA ALA A 341 -22.75 18.12 -0.17
C ALA A 341 -22.35 17.49 1.17
N GLN A 342 -23.19 17.69 2.18
CA GLN A 342 -23.02 17.10 3.51
C GLN A 342 -24.32 16.42 3.95
N PHE A 343 -24.21 15.25 4.55
CA PHE A 343 -25.29 14.53 5.21
C PHE A 343 -24.85 14.18 6.63
N GLU A 344 -25.57 14.67 7.63
CA GLU A 344 -25.21 14.53 9.04
C GLU A 344 -26.41 14.15 9.91
N LYS A 345 -26.22 13.21 10.84
CA LYS A 345 -27.18 12.90 11.93
C LYS A 345 -28.59 12.51 11.46
N LEU A 346 -28.68 11.73 10.39
CA LEU A 346 -29.96 11.22 9.89
C LEU A 346 -29.84 9.81 9.32
N THR A 347 -30.98 9.14 9.18
CA THR A 347 -31.10 7.88 8.43
C THR A 347 -31.74 8.14 7.07
N LEU A 348 -31.12 7.63 6.00
CA LEU A 348 -31.78 7.42 4.70
C LEU A 348 -32.16 5.95 4.60
N ASN A 349 -33.44 5.65 4.43
CA ASN A 349 -33.95 4.28 4.40
C ASN A 349 -34.63 3.94 3.07
N ALA A 350 -34.00 3.03 2.33
CA ALA A 350 -34.50 2.49 1.08
C ALA A 350 -35.86 1.79 1.25
N ASN A 351 -36.09 1.17 2.41
CA ASN A 351 -37.28 0.39 2.73
C ASN A 351 -37.63 -0.67 1.65
N GLY A 352 -36.60 -1.24 0.99
CA GLY A 352 -36.75 -2.20 -0.11
C GLY A 352 -37.24 -1.61 -1.44
N ASN A 353 -37.32 -0.28 -1.54
CA ASN A 353 -37.99 0.42 -2.64
C ASN A 353 -37.05 0.92 -3.76
N THR A 354 -35.75 0.64 -3.69
CA THR A 354 -34.78 0.94 -4.77
C THR A 354 -34.57 -0.26 -5.72
N GLY A 355 -34.99 -1.46 -5.34
CA GLY A 355 -34.65 -2.67 -6.10
C GLY A 355 -33.14 -2.92 -6.04
N SER A 356 -32.45 -2.97 -7.18
CA SER A 356 -31.00 -3.18 -7.25
C SER A 356 -30.18 -1.90 -7.45
N THR A 357 -30.83 -0.73 -7.53
CA THR A 357 -30.13 0.55 -7.65
C THR A 357 -29.55 0.94 -6.29
N PRO A 358 -28.41 1.66 -6.27
CA PRO A 358 -27.86 2.16 -5.01
C PRO A 358 -28.84 3.12 -4.34
N LEU A 359 -28.80 3.22 -3.03
CA LEU A 359 -29.60 4.20 -2.28
C LEU A 359 -29.21 5.64 -2.67
N LEU A 360 -27.92 5.92 -2.76
CA LEU A 360 -27.33 7.19 -3.21
C LEU A 360 -26.55 6.96 -4.50
N TRP A 361 -26.87 7.73 -5.55
CA TRP A 361 -26.10 7.77 -6.80
C TRP A 361 -25.54 9.18 -7.00
N ILE A 362 -24.28 9.38 -6.64
CA ILE A 362 -23.61 10.70 -6.62
C ILE A 362 -22.20 10.59 -7.25
N PRO A 363 -22.11 10.28 -8.56
CA PRO A 363 -20.83 10.17 -9.25
C PRO A 363 -20.19 11.54 -9.49
N GLY A 364 -18.86 11.56 -9.62
CA GLY A 364 -18.10 12.76 -9.96
C GLY A 364 -18.08 13.85 -8.88
N VAL A 365 -18.61 13.56 -7.69
CA VAL A 365 -18.76 14.57 -6.63
C VAL A 365 -17.41 15.04 -6.09
N GLU A 366 -17.28 16.35 -5.89
CA GLU A 366 -16.17 16.98 -5.20
C GLU A 366 -16.55 17.30 -3.75
N ASN A 367 -15.84 16.80 -2.74
CA ASN A 367 -16.07 17.08 -1.32
C ASN A 367 -17.44 16.61 -0.79
N LEU A 368 -17.72 15.31 -0.89
CA LEU A 368 -18.88 14.68 -0.24
C LEU A 368 -18.56 14.29 1.20
N ARG A 369 -19.43 14.66 2.15
CA ARG A 369 -19.27 14.31 3.57
C ARG A 369 -20.50 13.59 4.10
N LEU A 370 -20.32 12.35 4.55
CA LEU A 370 -21.31 11.52 5.21
C LEU A 370 -20.87 11.32 6.67
N GLN A 371 -21.62 11.84 7.63
CA GLN A 371 -21.17 11.87 9.03
C GLN A 371 -22.24 11.47 10.01
N ALA A 372 -21.92 10.55 10.92
CA ALA A 372 -22.88 10.10 11.92
C ALA A 372 -24.26 9.88 11.28
N MET A 373 -24.28 9.21 10.13
CA MET A 373 -25.50 8.96 9.36
C MET A 373 -25.68 7.45 9.14
N ARG A 374 -26.91 7.03 8.87
CA ARG A 374 -27.21 5.65 8.52
C ARG A 374 -27.78 5.56 7.10
N LEU A 375 -27.13 4.76 6.25
CA LEU A 375 -27.67 4.37 4.95
C LEU A 375 -28.24 2.96 5.08
N LYS A 376 -29.57 2.84 4.99
CA LYS A 376 -30.27 1.56 5.12
C LYS A 376 -30.78 1.09 3.75
N ALA A 377 -29.94 0.33 3.07
CA ALA A 377 -30.13 -0.20 1.72
C ALA A 377 -30.18 -1.74 1.72
N TRP A 378 -31.09 -2.33 2.50
CA TRP A 378 -31.17 -3.80 2.63
C TRP A 378 -31.32 -4.50 1.27
N GLY A 379 -30.37 -5.36 0.91
CA GLY A 379 -30.36 -6.09 -0.36
C GLY A 379 -30.01 -5.24 -1.59
N ALA A 380 -29.55 -4.00 -1.39
CA ALA A 380 -29.16 -3.07 -2.44
C ALA A 380 -27.85 -2.34 -2.07
N PRO A 381 -27.16 -1.69 -3.02
CA PRO A 381 -25.97 -0.94 -2.68
C PRO A 381 -26.32 0.32 -1.87
N ALA A 382 -25.49 0.76 -0.92
CA ALA A 382 -25.78 2.04 -0.23
C ALA A 382 -25.35 3.24 -1.07
N LEU A 383 -24.18 3.17 -1.70
CA LEU A 383 -23.56 4.32 -2.35
C LEU A 383 -22.87 3.92 -3.66
N GLU A 384 -23.14 4.72 -4.69
CA GLU A 384 -22.32 4.78 -5.88
C GLU A 384 -21.74 6.19 -6.04
N ALA A 385 -20.42 6.28 -5.92
CA ALA A 385 -19.64 7.52 -5.98
C ALA A 385 -18.33 7.30 -6.77
N HIS A 386 -18.45 6.88 -8.03
CA HIS A 386 -17.33 6.75 -8.95
C HIS A 386 -16.85 8.13 -9.45
N ASP A 387 -15.58 8.24 -9.83
CA ASP A 387 -14.92 9.48 -10.33
C ASP A 387 -14.95 10.67 -9.34
N ALA A 388 -15.24 10.42 -8.06
CA ALA A 388 -15.32 11.41 -7.01
C ALA A 388 -13.93 11.85 -6.52
N SER A 389 -13.87 13.04 -5.92
CA SER A 389 -12.69 13.51 -5.20
C SER A 389 -13.04 14.14 -3.86
N GLY A 390 -12.33 13.76 -2.80
CA GLY A 390 -12.62 14.26 -1.45
C GLY A 390 -13.90 13.63 -0.90
N LEU A 391 -13.88 12.33 -0.67
CA LEU A 391 -14.99 11.59 -0.08
C LEU A 391 -14.69 11.27 1.38
N TYR A 392 -15.60 11.66 2.27
CA TYR A 392 -15.45 11.47 3.71
C TYR A 392 -16.65 10.72 4.24
N ILE A 393 -16.42 9.50 4.75
CA ILE A 393 -17.43 8.72 5.45
C ILE A 393 -16.90 8.52 6.87
N ASP A 394 -17.54 9.16 7.84
CA ASP A 394 -17.07 9.18 9.22
C ASP A 394 -18.17 8.79 10.19
N SER A 395 -17.84 7.90 11.14
CA SER A 395 -18.73 7.53 12.25
C SER A 395 -20.13 7.09 11.80
N SER A 396 -20.25 6.54 10.60
CA SER A 396 -21.52 6.25 9.92
C SER A 396 -21.81 4.76 9.85
N GLU A 397 -23.06 4.39 9.56
CA GLU A 397 -23.48 3.00 9.42
C GLU A 397 -24.08 2.73 8.03
N LEU A 398 -23.51 1.79 7.29
CA LEU A 398 -23.99 1.38 5.98
C LEU A 398 -24.53 -0.05 6.08
N ILE A 399 -25.82 -0.22 5.83
CA ILE A 399 -26.50 -1.53 5.79
C ILE A 399 -26.82 -1.81 4.33
N GLU A 400 -26.08 -2.72 3.69
CA GLU A 400 -26.00 -2.77 2.22
C GLU A 400 -25.60 -4.15 1.69
N ASN A 401 -25.72 -4.36 0.37
CA ASN A 401 -25.07 -5.46 -0.34
C ASN A 401 -23.84 -5.01 -1.16
N GLY A 402 -23.41 -3.77 -1.01
CA GLY A 402 -22.13 -3.27 -1.48
C GLY A 402 -22.14 -1.78 -1.80
N SER A 403 -20.98 -1.23 -2.16
CA SER A 403 -20.86 0.15 -2.63
C SER A 403 -19.70 0.26 -3.64
N PHE A 404 -19.84 1.17 -4.60
CA PHE A 404 -18.91 1.33 -5.71
C PHE A 404 -18.32 2.74 -5.76
N TYR A 405 -16.99 2.81 -5.83
CA TYR A 405 -16.22 4.05 -5.79
C TYR A 405 -15.35 4.26 -7.02
N GLY A 406 -15.38 3.35 -8.00
CA GLY A 406 -14.72 3.56 -9.31
C GLY A 406 -13.23 3.94 -9.21
N ASN A 407 -12.81 4.97 -9.95
CA ASN A 407 -11.44 5.50 -9.93
C ASN A 407 -11.24 6.71 -8.99
N SER A 408 -12.13 6.88 -8.01
CA SER A 408 -12.16 8.03 -7.11
C SER A 408 -10.85 8.22 -6.34
N ARG A 409 -10.66 9.44 -5.80
CA ARG A 409 -9.46 9.83 -5.05
C ARG A 409 -9.74 10.64 -3.80
N GLN A 410 -8.77 10.71 -2.88
CA GLN A 410 -8.93 11.36 -1.57
C GLN A 410 -10.16 10.81 -0.85
N ILE A 411 -10.19 9.49 -0.65
CA ILE A 411 -11.29 8.77 0.00
C ILE A 411 -10.86 8.42 1.43
N PHE A 412 -11.66 8.84 2.39
CA PHE A 412 -11.41 8.64 3.82
C PHE A 412 -12.63 7.98 4.47
N MET A 413 -12.46 6.74 4.90
CA MET A 413 -13.46 5.98 5.64
C MET A 413 -12.97 5.73 7.06
N THR A 414 -13.54 6.43 8.03
CA THR A 414 -13.06 6.41 9.42
C THR A 414 -14.17 6.03 10.39
N ASN A 415 -13.91 5.07 11.28
CA ASN A 415 -14.82 4.69 12.38
C ASN A 415 -16.24 4.29 11.95
N ASN A 416 -16.41 3.72 10.76
CA ASN A 416 -17.72 3.33 10.25
C ASN A 416 -18.09 1.90 10.64
N ARG A 417 -19.40 1.63 10.62
CA ARG A 417 -19.98 0.29 10.75
C ARG A 417 -20.56 -0.15 9.43
N PHE A 418 -20.01 -1.20 8.84
CA PHE A 418 -20.55 -1.82 7.64
C PHE A 418 -21.32 -3.10 8.03
N ARG A 419 -22.55 -3.21 7.54
CA ARG A 419 -23.50 -4.29 7.84
C ARG A 419 -23.97 -4.91 6.55
N MET A 420 -23.36 -6.05 6.19
CA MET A 420 -23.62 -6.67 4.90
C MET A 420 -24.93 -7.45 4.88
N THR A 421 -25.61 -7.40 3.73
CA THR A 421 -26.87 -8.09 3.43
C THR A 421 -26.79 -8.74 2.04
N GLY A 422 -27.73 -9.64 1.75
CA GLY A 422 -28.02 -10.11 0.40
C GLY A 422 -26.87 -10.77 -0.35
N TYR A 423 -25.90 -11.34 0.37
CA TYR A 423 -24.66 -11.89 -0.20
C TYR A 423 -23.86 -10.88 -1.02
N GLY A 424 -23.92 -9.62 -0.59
CA GLY A 424 -23.13 -8.54 -1.14
C GLY A 424 -21.65 -8.89 -1.24
N GLU A 425 -21.01 -8.42 -2.32
CA GLU A 425 -19.63 -8.77 -2.64
C GLU A 425 -18.62 -8.04 -1.77
N SER A 426 -18.75 -6.71 -1.63
CA SER A 426 -17.80 -5.90 -0.89
C SER A 426 -18.43 -4.58 -0.51
N VAL A 427 -18.06 -4.05 0.65
CA VAL A 427 -18.52 -2.72 1.10
C VAL A 427 -17.73 -1.59 0.44
N VAL A 428 -16.58 -1.89 -0.15
CA VAL A 428 -15.80 -0.96 -0.98
C VAL A 428 -15.26 -1.68 -2.22
N ALA A 429 -15.65 -1.20 -3.40
CA ALA A 429 -15.06 -1.61 -4.68
C ALA A 429 -14.43 -0.42 -5.42
N LEU A 430 -13.15 -0.56 -5.78
CA LEU A 430 -12.38 0.40 -6.58
C LEU A 430 -11.91 -0.23 -7.89
N TRP A 431 -12.10 0.51 -8.97
CA TRP A 431 -11.63 0.19 -10.30
C TRP A 431 -10.59 1.23 -10.72
N GLY A 432 -9.34 1.05 -10.29
CA GLY A 432 -8.33 2.11 -10.30
C GLY A 432 -8.47 3.08 -9.12
N GLY A 433 -8.05 4.33 -9.30
CA GLY A 433 -8.11 5.37 -8.25
C GLY A 433 -6.85 5.43 -7.39
N ARG A 434 -6.81 6.38 -6.45
CA ARG A 434 -5.62 6.61 -5.62
C ARG A 434 -5.95 7.41 -4.36
N GLU A 435 -5.04 7.40 -3.38
CA GLU A 435 -5.18 8.19 -2.16
C GLU A 435 -6.43 7.76 -1.35
N PHE A 436 -6.42 6.49 -0.93
CA PHE A 436 -7.50 5.81 -0.21
C PHE A 436 -7.07 5.44 1.21
N SER A 437 -7.91 5.74 2.20
CA SER A 437 -7.70 5.32 3.59
C SER A 437 -8.97 4.74 4.20
N MET A 438 -8.83 3.57 4.82
CA MET A 438 -9.85 2.92 5.62
C MET A 438 -9.30 2.63 7.03
N ALA A 439 -9.73 3.40 8.02
CA ALA A 439 -9.18 3.33 9.37
C ALA A 439 -10.25 3.16 10.47
N GLY A 440 -10.06 2.21 11.38
CA GLY A 440 -10.92 2.03 12.56
C GLY A 440 -12.34 1.53 12.25
N ASN A 441 -12.57 0.91 11.09
CA ASN A 441 -13.91 0.48 10.67
C ASN A 441 -14.25 -0.93 11.16
N ASP A 442 -15.54 -1.21 11.27
CA ASP A 442 -16.12 -2.47 11.74
C ASP A 442 -16.99 -3.12 10.65
N LEU A 443 -16.67 -4.35 10.24
CA LEU A 443 -17.45 -5.14 9.27
C LEU A 443 -18.12 -6.33 9.94
N ALA A 444 -19.43 -6.42 9.76
CA ALA A 444 -20.22 -7.58 10.20
C ALA A 444 -21.35 -7.88 9.23
N ASN A 445 -21.93 -9.06 9.37
CA ASN A 445 -23.24 -9.37 8.77
C ASN A 445 -24.33 -8.54 9.46
N ALA A 446 -25.36 -8.13 8.72
CA ALA A 446 -26.44 -7.31 9.27
C ALA A 446 -27.34 -8.10 10.22
N ASP A 447 -27.65 -9.37 9.91
CA ASP A 447 -28.43 -10.27 10.76
C ASP A 447 -28.12 -11.74 10.42
N GLU A 448 -27.36 -12.42 11.28
CA GLU A 448 -26.98 -13.83 11.08
C GLU A 448 -28.15 -14.82 11.21
N ASN A 449 -29.33 -14.38 11.66
CA ASN A 449 -30.51 -15.24 11.77
C ASN A 449 -31.35 -15.28 10.49
N ARG A 450 -30.99 -14.48 9.48
CA ARG A 450 -31.70 -14.36 8.22
C ARG A 450 -30.82 -14.81 7.06
N ASP A 451 -31.38 -15.62 6.17
CA ASP A 451 -30.69 -16.06 4.95
C ASP A 451 -30.13 -14.87 4.12
N ASP A 452 -30.82 -13.73 4.07
CA ASP A 452 -30.43 -12.51 3.36
C ASP A 452 -29.71 -11.48 4.25
N GLY A 453 -29.39 -11.82 5.50
CA GLY A 453 -28.72 -10.93 6.44
C GLY A 453 -27.20 -11.09 6.48
N HIS A 454 -26.63 -11.84 5.53
CA HIS A 454 -25.19 -12.08 5.42
C HIS A 454 -24.60 -11.43 4.17
N GLY A 455 -23.34 -11.00 4.26
CA GLY A 455 -22.48 -10.72 3.11
C GLY A 455 -21.54 -11.88 2.80
N ILE A 456 -20.75 -11.70 1.74
CA ILE A 456 -19.67 -12.64 1.41
C ILE A 456 -18.40 -12.40 2.25
N GLY A 457 -18.29 -11.21 2.86
CA GLY A 457 -17.25 -10.90 3.84
C GLY A 457 -16.10 -10.01 3.35
N ARG A 458 -16.22 -9.27 2.25
CA ARG A 458 -15.14 -8.37 1.81
C ARG A 458 -15.31 -6.95 2.36
N PHE A 459 -14.26 -6.46 3.02
CA PHE A 459 -14.09 -5.03 3.27
C PHE A 459 -13.85 -4.29 1.96
N PHE A 460 -12.96 -4.83 1.13
CA PHE A 460 -12.38 -4.11 0.01
C PHE A 460 -12.06 -5.04 -1.17
N VAL A 461 -12.36 -4.56 -2.38
CA VAL A 461 -11.87 -5.15 -3.63
C VAL A 461 -11.33 -4.07 -4.57
N ALA A 462 -10.15 -4.32 -5.13
CA ALA A 462 -9.51 -3.50 -6.15
C ALA A 462 -9.32 -4.27 -7.45
N GLN A 463 -9.61 -3.62 -8.58
CA GLN A 463 -9.37 -4.15 -9.92
C GLN A 463 -8.83 -3.07 -10.87
N GLY A 464 -7.99 -3.46 -11.83
CA GLY A 464 -7.33 -2.56 -12.79
C GLY A 464 -8.17 -2.08 -13.98
N HIS A 465 -9.51 -2.09 -13.87
CA HIS A 465 -10.42 -1.79 -14.99
C HIS A 465 -10.20 -0.37 -15.55
N ALA A 466 -10.08 0.63 -14.68
CA ALA A 466 -9.80 2.01 -15.10
C ALA A 466 -8.32 2.41 -15.03
N GLY A 467 -7.39 1.45 -14.91
CA GLY A 467 -5.95 1.69 -14.94
C GLY A 467 -5.25 1.39 -13.62
N SER A 468 -4.03 1.88 -13.49
CA SER A 468 -3.22 1.72 -12.27
C SER A 468 -3.83 2.48 -11.08
N MET A 469 -3.48 2.02 -9.88
CA MET A 469 -3.82 2.60 -8.59
C MET A 469 -2.60 2.65 -7.67
N GLU A 470 -2.63 3.59 -6.74
CA GLU A 470 -1.52 3.80 -5.80
C GLU A 470 -1.99 4.48 -4.52
N ASN A 471 -1.14 4.52 -3.50
CA ASN A 471 -1.36 5.33 -2.30
C ASN A 471 -2.57 4.88 -1.48
N MET A 472 -2.44 3.73 -0.80
CA MET A 472 -3.56 3.10 -0.10
C MET A 472 -3.22 2.65 1.32
N TYR A 473 -4.17 2.80 2.25
CA TYR A 473 -3.96 2.49 3.67
C TYR A 473 -5.17 1.81 4.33
N TRP A 474 -4.89 0.76 5.09
CA TRP A 474 -5.84 0.12 6.01
C TRP A 474 -5.22 0.05 7.40
N GLY A 475 -5.87 0.66 8.39
CA GLY A 475 -5.40 0.70 9.77
C GLY A 475 -6.50 0.35 10.77
N ASP A 476 -6.21 -0.51 11.75
CA ASP A 476 -7.07 -0.68 12.92
C ASP A 476 -8.53 -1.12 12.62
N ASN A 477 -8.78 -1.74 11.46
CA ASN A 477 -10.12 -2.24 11.11
C ASN A 477 -10.39 -3.61 11.76
N VAL A 478 -11.67 -3.93 11.98
CA VAL A 478 -12.12 -5.18 12.58
C VAL A 478 -13.21 -5.82 11.73
N SER A 479 -13.06 -7.11 11.40
CA SER A 479 -14.16 -7.89 10.81
C SER A 479 -14.63 -9.02 11.72
N HIS A 480 -15.90 -9.38 11.54
CA HIS A 480 -16.58 -10.43 12.28
C HIS A 480 -17.30 -11.38 11.34
N GLN A 481 -16.98 -12.68 11.40
CA GLN A 481 -17.65 -13.70 10.58
C GLN A 481 -17.68 -13.37 9.09
N ALA A 482 -16.64 -12.70 8.62
CA ALA A 482 -16.52 -12.18 7.26
C ALA A 482 -15.88 -13.24 6.36
N ALA A 483 -16.70 -14.19 5.93
CA ALA A 483 -16.39 -15.22 4.95
C ALA A 483 -17.70 -15.78 4.36
N PRO A 484 -17.65 -16.47 3.20
CA PRO A 484 -18.81 -17.18 2.65
C PRO A 484 -19.41 -18.15 3.66
N HIS A 485 -20.72 -18.10 3.84
CA HIS A 485 -21.41 -18.94 4.83
C HIS A 485 -21.80 -20.32 4.29
N ASN A 486 -22.14 -20.43 3.00
CA ASN A 486 -22.62 -21.66 2.36
C ASN A 486 -22.37 -21.67 0.85
N CYS A 487 -21.40 -22.46 0.40
CA CYS A 487 -21.01 -22.56 -1.02
C CYS A 487 -22.07 -23.12 -1.97
N ASN A 488 -23.18 -23.65 -1.46
CA ASN A 488 -24.32 -24.03 -2.30
C ASN A 488 -25.23 -22.83 -2.61
N LYS A 489 -25.10 -21.73 -1.87
CA LYS A 489 -25.92 -20.52 -2.00
C LYS A 489 -25.12 -19.31 -2.50
N VAL A 490 -23.82 -19.26 -2.23
CA VAL A 490 -22.95 -18.15 -2.61
C VAL A 490 -21.73 -18.63 -3.38
N ASP A 491 -21.14 -17.73 -4.16
CA ASP A 491 -19.86 -17.96 -4.80
C ASP A 491 -18.75 -18.10 -3.74
N CYS A 492 -18.19 -19.31 -3.61
CA CYS A 492 -17.10 -19.55 -2.66
C CYS A 492 -15.72 -19.22 -3.20
N ASN A 493 -15.61 -18.75 -4.45
CA ASN A 493 -14.38 -18.15 -5.00
C ASN A 493 -14.23 -16.67 -4.56
N LYS A 494 -14.87 -16.30 -3.44
CA LYS A 494 -14.86 -14.97 -2.86
C LYS A 494 -14.73 -15.11 -1.34
N GLY A 495 -14.43 -14.03 -0.65
CA GLY A 495 -14.30 -14.01 0.83
C GLY A 495 -13.01 -13.39 1.35
N GLU A 496 -12.15 -12.96 0.44
CA GLU A 496 -10.93 -12.22 0.68
C GLU A 496 -11.27 -10.84 1.22
N GLN A 497 -10.94 -10.60 2.48
CA GLN A 497 -11.45 -9.41 3.16
C GLN A 497 -10.85 -8.14 2.57
N ILE A 498 -9.54 -8.13 2.32
CA ILE A 498 -8.86 -7.13 1.48
C ILE A 498 -8.34 -7.84 0.24
N CYS A 499 -8.94 -7.53 -0.91
CA CYS A 499 -8.64 -8.17 -2.18
C CYS A 499 -8.08 -7.18 -3.20
N PHE A 500 -6.88 -7.46 -3.71
CA PHE A 500 -6.36 -6.83 -4.91
C PHE A 500 -6.33 -7.86 -6.02
N GLU A 501 -7.26 -7.73 -6.97
CA GLU A 501 -7.37 -8.58 -8.15
C GLU A 501 -6.87 -7.80 -9.38
N MET A 502 -5.55 -7.55 -9.40
CA MET A 502 -4.91 -6.69 -10.40
C MET A 502 -4.52 -7.50 -11.63
N VAL A 503 -5.53 -7.84 -12.41
CA VAL A 503 -5.41 -8.59 -13.67
C VAL A 503 -5.33 -7.67 -14.88
N GLY A 504 -4.82 -8.22 -16.00
CA GLY A 504 -4.74 -7.51 -17.27
C GLY A 504 -3.40 -6.82 -17.44
N SER A 505 -2.56 -7.44 -18.27
CA SER A 505 -1.28 -6.92 -18.70
C SER A 505 -0.98 -7.42 -20.11
N GLU A 506 -0.14 -6.68 -20.84
CA GLU A 506 0.29 -7.02 -22.19
C GLU A 506 1.82 -7.05 -22.22
N LEU A 507 2.42 -8.19 -22.52
CA LEU A 507 3.85 -8.26 -22.80
C LEU A 507 4.17 -7.39 -24.03
N LYS A 508 5.20 -6.56 -23.92
CA LYS A 508 5.64 -5.70 -25.02
C LYS A 508 6.91 -6.22 -25.68
N ASP A 509 6.78 -6.47 -26.98
CA ASP A 509 7.87 -6.76 -27.89
C ASP A 509 8.33 -5.51 -28.63
N GLY A 510 9.38 -5.66 -29.45
CA GLY A 510 9.80 -4.61 -30.38
C GLY A 510 10.51 -3.43 -29.72
N PHE A 511 11.10 -3.64 -28.54
CA PHE A 511 12.02 -2.68 -27.91
C PHE A 511 13.02 -2.11 -28.93
N LYS A 512 13.24 -0.80 -28.90
CA LYS A 512 14.20 -0.08 -29.76
C LYS A 512 15.33 0.56 -28.97
N ALA A 513 14.98 1.33 -27.95
CA ALA A 513 15.93 2.09 -27.14
C ALA A 513 15.29 2.50 -25.81
N ALA A 514 16.14 2.83 -24.84
CA ALA A 514 15.72 3.49 -23.61
C ALA A 514 16.75 4.54 -23.18
N THR A 515 16.26 5.55 -22.47
CA THR A 515 17.08 6.50 -21.70
C THR A 515 16.79 6.29 -20.21
N ALA A 516 17.26 7.20 -19.34
CA ALA A 516 16.86 7.18 -17.94
C ALA A 516 15.34 7.29 -17.75
N ASN A 517 14.64 8.09 -18.56
CA ASN A 517 13.22 8.42 -18.34
C ASN A 517 12.32 8.10 -19.54
N THR A 518 12.84 7.45 -20.59
CA THR A 518 12.06 7.10 -21.77
C THR A 518 12.33 5.69 -22.25
N VAL A 519 11.33 5.07 -22.89
CA VAL A 519 11.47 3.78 -23.59
C VAL A 519 10.73 3.86 -24.92
N THR A 520 11.40 3.46 -26.00
CA THR A 520 10.85 3.44 -27.36
C THR A 520 10.62 2.01 -27.81
N PHE A 521 9.42 1.73 -28.33
CA PHE A 521 9.06 0.46 -28.95
C PHE A 521 8.82 0.65 -30.45
N SER A 522 8.72 -0.45 -31.20
CA SER A 522 8.28 -0.41 -32.60
C SER A 522 6.82 0.03 -32.72
N SER A 523 6.01 -0.25 -31.71
CA SER A 523 4.62 0.18 -31.61
C SER A 523 4.25 0.34 -30.14
N LEU A 524 3.76 1.52 -29.78
CA LEU A 524 3.18 1.80 -28.47
C LEU A 524 2.14 2.92 -28.60
N SER A 525 0.96 2.68 -28.05
CA SER A 525 -0.11 3.69 -27.93
C SER A 525 -0.22 4.19 -26.50
N ALA A 526 -0.68 5.43 -26.35
CA ALA A 526 -1.13 5.94 -25.05
C ALA A 526 -2.31 5.09 -24.54
N SER A 527 -2.42 4.97 -23.23
CA SER A 527 -3.57 4.31 -22.59
C SER A 527 -4.81 5.21 -22.68
N ASP A 528 -5.98 4.62 -22.86
CA ASP A 528 -7.28 5.26 -22.77
C ASP A 528 -7.85 5.22 -21.34
N LYS A 529 -7.19 4.49 -20.43
CA LYS A 529 -7.60 4.31 -19.03
C LYS A 529 -7.30 5.55 -18.19
N ALA A 530 -8.27 5.99 -17.39
CA ALA A 530 -8.16 7.18 -16.54
C ALA A 530 -6.99 7.16 -15.54
N GLY A 531 -6.72 6.01 -14.92
CA GLY A 531 -5.59 5.77 -14.02
C GLY A 531 -4.25 5.54 -14.74
N GLY A 532 -4.26 5.50 -16.07
CA GLY A 532 -3.08 5.18 -16.89
C GLY A 532 -2.61 3.73 -16.72
N GLN A 533 -1.39 3.47 -17.18
CA GLN A 533 -0.72 2.17 -17.09
C GLN A 533 0.75 2.35 -16.70
N ASP A 534 1.29 1.28 -16.12
CA ASP A 534 2.69 1.17 -15.76
C ASP A 534 3.43 0.33 -16.80
N LEU A 535 4.69 0.68 -17.04
CA LEU A 535 5.65 -0.16 -17.73
C LEU A 535 6.47 -0.91 -16.69
N VAL A 536 6.39 -2.25 -16.70
CA VAL A 536 7.08 -3.14 -15.76
C VAL A 536 8.14 -3.94 -16.50
N ILE A 537 9.36 -4.01 -15.97
CA ILE A 537 10.39 -4.93 -16.48
C ILE A 537 10.21 -6.28 -15.80
N VAL A 538 9.63 -7.24 -16.52
CA VAL A 538 9.26 -8.57 -16.01
C VAL A 538 10.33 -9.64 -16.26
N GLY A 539 11.45 -9.27 -16.89
CA GLY A 539 12.58 -10.16 -17.17
C GLY A 539 13.75 -9.44 -17.81
N GLY A 540 14.93 -10.05 -17.78
CA GLY A 540 16.16 -9.48 -18.34
C GLY A 540 16.70 -8.28 -17.55
N ARG A 541 17.49 -7.43 -18.22
CA ARG A 541 18.14 -6.27 -17.59
C ARG A 541 17.14 -5.33 -16.93
N GLY A 542 17.32 -5.08 -15.63
CA GLY A 542 16.49 -4.15 -14.86
C GLY A 542 15.18 -4.74 -14.34
N ALA A 543 15.02 -6.08 -14.37
CA ALA A 543 13.84 -6.78 -13.86
C ALA A 543 13.45 -6.35 -12.44
N GLY A 544 12.14 -6.25 -12.21
CA GLY A 544 11.54 -5.82 -10.94
C GLY A 544 11.21 -4.32 -10.88
N GLN A 545 11.79 -3.48 -11.75
CA GLN A 545 11.43 -2.06 -11.81
C GLN A 545 10.09 -1.86 -12.53
N HIS A 546 9.26 -0.94 -12.00
CA HIS A 546 8.08 -0.42 -12.71
C HIS A 546 8.06 1.12 -12.71
N ARG A 547 7.46 1.71 -13.72
CA ARG A 547 7.33 3.16 -13.91
C ARG A 547 5.96 3.51 -14.48
N ARG A 548 5.33 4.58 -13.98
CA ARG A 548 4.09 5.09 -14.56
C ARG A 548 4.41 5.77 -15.89
N ILE A 549 3.63 5.47 -16.92
CA ILE A 549 3.70 6.16 -18.20
C ILE A 549 2.98 7.51 -18.05
N VAL A 550 3.72 8.60 -18.27
CA VAL A 550 3.20 9.98 -18.23
C VAL A 550 2.62 10.37 -19.58
N SER A 551 3.28 9.99 -20.67
CA SER A 551 2.83 10.27 -22.03
C SER A 551 3.47 9.31 -23.02
N VAL A 552 2.87 9.17 -24.21
CA VAL A 552 3.44 8.43 -25.34
C VAL A 552 3.43 9.33 -26.57
N ASN A 553 4.60 9.56 -27.16
CA ASN A 553 4.78 10.30 -28.41
C ASN A 553 5.64 9.47 -29.36
N ASP A 554 5.21 9.26 -30.61
CA ASP A 554 5.94 8.48 -31.62
C ASP A 554 6.48 7.13 -31.10
N ASN A 555 5.60 6.34 -30.48
CA ASN A 555 5.92 5.05 -29.83
C ASN A 555 6.93 5.13 -28.67
N THR A 556 7.22 6.33 -28.16
CA THR A 556 8.13 6.56 -27.03
C THR A 556 7.34 6.95 -25.80
N ALA A 557 7.40 6.09 -24.77
CA ALA A 557 6.87 6.39 -23.44
C ALA A 557 7.80 7.35 -22.69
N THR A 558 7.24 8.39 -22.09
CA THR A 558 7.87 9.20 -21.03
C THR A 558 7.43 8.67 -19.67
N LEU A 559 8.36 8.55 -18.73
CA LEU A 559 8.15 7.90 -17.43
C LEU A 559 8.15 8.91 -16.28
N ASP A 560 7.44 8.57 -15.20
CA ASP A 560 7.31 9.40 -13.99
C ASP A 560 8.62 9.58 -13.21
N LYS A 561 9.53 8.60 -13.29
CA LYS A 561 10.85 8.63 -12.65
C LYS A 561 11.88 7.84 -13.42
N ALA A 562 13.16 8.15 -13.17
CA ALA A 562 14.29 7.51 -13.83
C ALA A 562 14.40 6.01 -13.50
N TRP A 563 14.87 5.21 -14.46
CA TRP A 563 15.35 3.86 -14.19
C TRP A 563 16.62 3.91 -13.33
N ASN A 564 16.71 3.02 -12.34
CA ASN A 564 17.96 2.78 -11.61
C ASN A 564 18.94 2.00 -12.50
N VAL A 565 18.42 1.02 -13.24
CA VAL A 565 19.13 0.30 -14.30
C VAL A 565 18.38 0.52 -15.60
N ILE A 566 19.00 1.23 -16.53
CA ILE A 566 18.43 1.49 -17.86
C ILE A 566 18.28 0.15 -18.59
N PRO A 567 17.07 -0.18 -19.09
CA PRO A 567 16.84 -1.42 -19.82
C PRO A 567 17.53 -1.42 -21.18
N ASP A 568 17.88 -2.61 -21.66
CA ASP A 568 18.41 -2.87 -23.00
C ASP A 568 17.59 -3.94 -23.76
N SER A 569 18.12 -4.44 -24.86
CA SER A 569 17.48 -5.46 -25.71
C SER A 569 17.27 -6.82 -25.04
N SER A 570 17.88 -7.09 -23.87
CA SER A 570 17.60 -8.28 -23.07
C SER A 570 16.35 -8.15 -22.20
N SER A 571 15.90 -6.91 -21.97
CA SER A 571 14.78 -6.60 -21.08
C SER A 571 13.46 -7.06 -21.68
N ARG A 572 12.56 -7.52 -20.81
CA ARG A 572 11.20 -7.91 -21.16
C ARG A 572 10.22 -7.02 -20.44
N PHE A 573 9.30 -6.44 -21.17
CA PHE A 573 8.38 -5.44 -20.65
C PHE A 573 6.96 -5.98 -20.59
N ALA A 574 6.18 -5.49 -19.64
CA ALA A 574 4.73 -5.60 -19.61
C ALA A 574 4.12 -4.21 -19.43
N LEU A 575 3.09 -3.88 -20.20
CA LEU A 575 2.14 -2.83 -19.84
C LEU A 575 1.14 -3.41 -18.86
N ALA A 576 1.03 -2.82 -17.67
CA ALA A 576 0.18 -3.33 -16.60
C ALA A 576 -0.69 -2.22 -16.01
N ALA A 577 -1.92 -2.56 -15.64
CA ALA A 577 -2.59 -1.82 -14.56
C ALA A 577 -2.01 -2.33 -13.24
N ALA A 578 -1.29 -1.48 -12.54
CA ALA A 578 -0.54 -1.82 -11.33
C ALA A 578 -1.23 -1.27 -10.07
N ALA A 579 -1.14 -1.98 -8.95
CA ALA A 579 -1.42 -1.42 -7.63
C ALA A 579 -0.11 -1.28 -6.85
N SER A 580 0.17 -0.10 -6.30
CA SER A 580 1.42 0.13 -5.55
C SER A 580 1.31 1.08 -4.37
N GLN A 581 2.34 1.11 -3.50
CA GLN A 581 2.39 1.99 -2.33
C GLN A 581 1.20 1.79 -1.39
N MET A 582 1.16 0.60 -0.77
CA MET A 582 0.07 0.21 0.12
C MET A 582 0.56 -0.31 1.47
N ALA A 583 -0.20 -0.01 2.53
CA ALA A 583 0.02 -0.54 3.86
C ALA A 583 -1.30 -1.08 4.47
N ILE A 584 -1.29 -2.36 4.84
CA ILE A 584 -2.37 -3.04 5.57
C ILE A 584 -1.84 -3.36 6.97
N TYR A 585 -2.19 -2.50 7.93
CA TYR A 585 -1.54 -2.43 9.23
C TYR A 585 -2.50 -2.60 10.40
N ASN A 586 -2.14 -3.46 11.36
CA ASN A 586 -2.80 -3.59 12.66
C ASN A 586 -4.32 -3.84 12.61
N ASN A 587 -4.79 -4.59 11.61
CA ASN A 587 -6.20 -4.96 11.50
C ASN A 587 -6.48 -6.29 12.21
N THR A 588 -7.73 -6.49 12.64
CA THR A 588 -8.22 -7.78 13.14
C THR A 588 -9.22 -8.37 12.15
N PHE A 589 -8.83 -9.47 11.49
CA PHE A 589 -9.64 -10.13 10.50
C PHE A 589 -10.14 -11.49 11.00
N GLN A 590 -11.46 -11.65 11.06
CA GLN A 590 -12.11 -12.89 11.47
C GLN A 590 -13.01 -13.42 10.35
N GLY A 591 -12.67 -14.61 9.84
CA GLY A 591 -13.59 -15.39 9.00
C GLY A 591 -14.66 -16.07 9.86
N ARG A 592 -15.15 -17.25 9.46
CA ARG A 592 -16.25 -17.94 10.16
C ARG A 592 -15.77 -19.16 10.93
N PRO A 593 -16.38 -19.52 12.08
CA PRO A 593 -16.05 -20.77 12.78
C PRO A 593 -16.22 -22.04 11.93
N SER A 594 -17.01 -21.97 10.85
CA SER A 594 -17.22 -23.05 9.89
C SER A 594 -16.15 -23.13 8.78
N TYR A 595 -15.06 -22.37 8.84
CA TYR A 595 -14.00 -22.32 7.82
C TYR A 595 -13.45 -23.70 7.39
N PHE A 596 -13.48 -24.68 8.29
CA PHE A 596 -13.02 -26.04 8.01
C PHE A 596 -14.06 -26.93 7.27
N LYS A 597 -15.31 -26.48 7.15
CA LYS A 597 -16.41 -27.26 6.55
C LYS A 597 -16.57 -27.04 5.06
N HIS A 598 -16.01 -25.95 4.53
CA HIS A 598 -16.19 -25.52 3.15
C HIS A 598 -14.85 -25.07 2.58
N ASP A 599 -14.61 -25.41 1.32
CA ASP A 599 -13.47 -24.88 0.56
C ASP A 599 -13.93 -23.54 -0.03
N SER A 600 -13.68 -22.45 0.70
CA SER A 600 -13.92 -21.09 0.24
C SER A 600 -12.60 -20.35 0.11
N ASP A 601 -12.51 -19.38 -0.78
CA ASP A 601 -11.33 -18.50 -0.93
C ASP A 601 -11.27 -17.43 0.19
N SER A 602 -11.72 -17.77 1.40
CA SER A 602 -11.62 -16.86 2.53
C SER A 602 -10.17 -16.66 2.96
N THR A 603 -9.70 -15.41 2.87
CA THR A 603 -8.41 -14.96 3.39
C THR A 603 -8.53 -13.54 3.93
N ALA A 604 -7.66 -13.16 4.85
CA ALA A 604 -7.60 -11.78 5.31
C ALA A 604 -7.12 -10.83 4.19
N VAL A 605 -6.04 -11.22 3.51
CA VAL A 605 -5.41 -10.43 2.45
C VAL A 605 -5.10 -11.32 1.26
N LEU A 606 -5.54 -10.91 0.09
CA LEU A 606 -5.16 -11.47 -1.21
C LEU A 606 -4.48 -10.38 -2.06
N LEU A 607 -3.20 -10.57 -2.35
CA LEU A 607 -2.46 -9.76 -3.32
C LEU A 607 -2.26 -10.59 -4.60
N TYR A 608 -3.10 -10.33 -5.60
CA TYR A 608 -3.23 -11.14 -6.80
C TYR A 608 -2.87 -10.35 -8.07
N GLY A 609 -1.89 -10.84 -8.83
CA GLY A 609 -1.45 -10.22 -10.08
C GLY A 609 -0.49 -9.05 -9.88
N ASN A 610 -0.72 -7.94 -10.60
CA ASN A 610 0.16 -6.77 -10.73
C ASN A 610 0.19 -5.89 -9.47
N VAL A 611 0.59 -6.46 -8.34
CA VAL A 611 0.75 -5.76 -7.07
C VAL A 611 2.22 -5.53 -6.78
N TYR A 612 2.62 -4.29 -6.58
CA TYR A 612 4.01 -3.91 -6.37
C TYR A 612 4.12 -3.11 -5.08
N ASP A 613 5.20 -3.30 -4.33
CA ASP A 613 5.54 -2.39 -3.23
C ASP A 613 4.42 -2.26 -2.16
N ALA A 614 4.08 -3.39 -1.55
CA ALA A 614 3.01 -3.53 -0.58
C ALA A 614 3.52 -4.05 0.77
N VAL A 615 2.96 -3.53 1.86
CA VAL A 615 3.26 -3.97 3.22
C VAL A 615 2.00 -4.47 3.92
N VAL A 616 2.08 -5.67 4.50
CA VAL A 616 1.05 -6.29 5.33
C VAL A 616 1.68 -6.54 6.69
N ASP A 617 1.39 -5.70 7.68
CA ASP A 617 2.13 -5.68 8.95
C ASP A 617 1.24 -5.69 10.19
N GLY A 618 1.58 -6.54 11.16
CA GLY A 618 0.96 -6.52 12.49
C GLY A 618 -0.52 -6.91 12.55
N ASN A 619 -1.07 -7.60 11.55
CA ASN A 619 -2.48 -7.98 11.53
C ASN A 619 -2.74 -9.24 12.38
N ASN A 620 -3.92 -9.31 13.00
CA ASN A 620 -4.41 -10.49 13.72
C ASN A 620 -5.51 -11.18 12.92
N ILE A 621 -5.28 -12.42 12.51
CA ILE A 621 -6.09 -13.14 11.52
C ILE A 621 -6.57 -14.47 12.10
N SER A 622 -7.85 -14.79 11.94
CA SER A 622 -8.37 -16.09 12.37
C SER A 622 -9.55 -16.60 11.56
N GLN A 623 -9.76 -17.93 11.62
CA GLN A 623 -10.95 -18.59 11.07
C GLN A 623 -11.09 -18.45 9.55
N MET A 624 -9.96 -18.58 8.85
CA MET A 624 -9.88 -18.46 7.39
C MET A 624 -9.58 -19.81 6.72
N ARG A 625 -9.86 -19.92 5.42
CA ARG A 625 -9.31 -20.99 4.60
C ARG A 625 -7.80 -20.82 4.42
N HIS A 626 -7.34 -19.62 4.08
CA HIS A 626 -5.94 -19.23 4.08
C HIS A 626 -5.77 -17.95 4.89
N GLY A 627 -4.76 -17.86 5.74
CA GLY A 627 -4.52 -16.63 6.50
C GLY A 627 -4.19 -15.45 5.59
N MET A 628 -3.23 -15.65 4.68
CA MET A 628 -2.72 -14.63 3.75
C MET A 628 -2.33 -15.26 2.42
N MET A 629 -2.49 -14.53 1.32
CA MET A 629 -2.21 -15.05 -0.02
C MET A 629 -1.46 -14.04 -0.90
N THR A 630 -0.37 -14.51 -1.52
CA THR A 630 0.35 -13.82 -2.60
C THR A 630 0.31 -14.66 -3.85
N VAL A 631 -0.31 -14.15 -4.91
CA VAL A 631 -0.64 -14.97 -6.07
C VAL A 631 -0.18 -14.30 -7.36
N ALA A 632 0.71 -14.99 -8.07
CA ALA A 632 0.98 -14.72 -9.47
C ALA A 632 0.07 -15.59 -10.36
N LEU A 633 -0.07 -15.22 -11.63
CA LEU A 633 -1.04 -15.85 -12.55
C LEU A 633 -0.35 -16.52 -13.73
N SER A 634 -0.12 -15.75 -14.80
CA SER A 634 0.55 -16.24 -16.00
C SER A 634 1.69 -15.31 -16.39
N SER A 635 2.80 -15.94 -16.77
CA SER A 635 3.93 -15.26 -17.40
C SER A 635 3.60 -14.80 -18.81
N ALA A 636 2.59 -15.38 -19.48
CA ALA A 636 2.17 -14.98 -20.80
C ALA A 636 1.62 -13.55 -20.86
N ASN A 637 1.08 -13.07 -19.72
CA ASN A 637 0.55 -11.71 -19.60
C ASN A 637 1.46 -10.80 -18.76
N GLY A 638 2.52 -11.30 -18.13
CA GLY A 638 3.38 -10.49 -17.24
C GLY A 638 2.76 -10.18 -15.88
N LEU A 639 1.89 -11.05 -15.37
CA LEU A 639 1.11 -10.82 -14.14
C LEU A 639 1.88 -11.28 -12.91
N SER A 640 2.45 -10.32 -12.17
CA SER A 640 3.48 -10.63 -11.17
C SER A 640 3.44 -9.72 -9.94
N PRO A 641 3.44 -10.28 -8.71
CA PRO A 641 3.63 -9.54 -7.49
C PRO A 641 5.12 -9.36 -7.12
N TYR A 642 5.61 -8.13 -7.03
CA TYR A 642 7.00 -7.84 -6.65
C TYR A 642 7.15 -6.93 -5.43
N PHE A 643 8.21 -7.19 -4.66
CA PHE A 643 8.62 -6.38 -3.50
C PHE A 643 7.51 -6.24 -2.45
N LEU A 644 6.84 -7.35 -2.14
CA LEU A 644 5.86 -7.44 -1.08
C LEU A 644 6.53 -7.78 0.26
N GLN A 645 6.06 -7.19 1.34
CA GLN A 645 6.52 -7.48 2.69
C GLN A 645 5.35 -7.85 3.60
N TYR A 646 5.39 -9.06 4.15
CA TYR A 646 4.46 -9.52 5.18
C TYR A 646 5.21 -9.66 6.51
N SER A 647 4.93 -8.77 7.45
CA SER A 647 5.67 -8.68 8.71
C SER A 647 4.77 -8.81 9.94
N ASN A 648 5.25 -9.48 10.99
CA ASN A 648 4.63 -9.44 12.33
C ASN A 648 3.13 -9.83 12.40
N ASN A 649 2.60 -10.52 11.39
CA ASN A 649 1.19 -10.92 11.38
C ASN A 649 0.99 -12.18 12.24
N THR A 650 -0.17 -12.30 12.87
CA THR A 650 -0.59 -13.50 13.60
C THR A 650 -1.75 -14.16 12.89
N VAL A 651 -1.62 -15.44 12.54
CA VAL A 651 -2.68 -16.27 11.97
C VAL A 651 -2.99 -17.42 12.91
N SER A 652 -4.27 -17.61 13.25
CA SER A 652 -4.68 -18.71 14.12
C SER A 652 -6.01 -19.33 13.76
N ASP A 653 -6.22 -20.60 14.14
CA ASP A 653 -7.50 -21.30 13.96
C ASP A 653 -8.00 -21.20 12.51
N SER A 654 -7.12 -21.52 11.55
CA SER A 654 -7.39 -21.46 10.11
C SER A 654 -7.03 -22.80 9.47
N ASN A 655 -7.47 -23.04 8.23
CA ASN A 655 -7.07 -24.25 7.51
C ASN A 655 -5.58 -24.20 7.17
N SER A 656 -5.18 -23.18 6.42
CA SER A 656 -3.80 -22.95 6.02
C SER A 656 -3.30 -21.56 6.41
N GLY A 657 -1.99 -21.42 6.57
CA GLY A 657 -1.35 -20.18 7.00
C GLY A 657 -1.12 -19.23 5.84
N LEU A 658 0.01 -19.41 5.16
CA LEU A 658 0.45 -18.56 4.05
C LEU A 658 0.41 -19.34 2.75
N TYR A 659 -0.27 -18.77 1.75
CA TYR A 659 -0.21 -19.21 0.37
C TYR A 659 0.71 -18.27 -0.43
N ALA A 660 1.68 -18.83 -1.14
CA ALA A 660 2.52 -18.10 -2.08
C ALA A 660 2.73 -18.93 -3.35
N GLY A 661 2.51 -18.36 -4.52
CA GLY A 661 2.83 -19.09 -5.75
C GLY A 661 2.12 -18.55 -6.98
N THR A 662 2.27 -19.29 -8.07
CA THR A 662 1.59 -19.01 -9.34
C THR A 662 0.33 -19.87 -9.47
N THR A 663 -0.75 -19.40 -10.09
CA THR A 663 -2.03 -20.13 -10.23
C THR A 663 -2.75 -19.91 -11.57
N PHE A 664 -3.75 -20.75 -11.83
CA PHE A 664 -4.83 -20.53 -12.81
C PHE A 664 -4.40 -20.25 -14.26
N THR A 665 -3.33 -20.87 -14.73
CA THR A 665 -2.96 -20.75 -16.16
C THR A 665 -2.42 -22.04 -16.75
N ASP A 666 -2.60 -22.16 -18.07
CA ASP A 666 -2.17 -23.23 -18.95
C ASP A 666 -1.09 -22.76 -19.94
N SER A 667 -0.68 -21.49 -19.87
CA SER A 667 0.28 -20.88 -20.79
C SER A 667 1.32 -20.03 -20.07
N GLY A 668 2.50 -19.92 -20.67
CA GLY A 668 3.58 -19.15 -20.07
C GLY A 668 4.77 -18.93 -20.99
N VAL A 669 5.52 -17.86 -20.70
CA VAL A 669 6.68 -17.41 -21.47
C VAL A 669 7.94 -17.54 -20.61
N ALA A 670 8.92 -18.31 -21.08
CA ALA A 670 10.21 -18.45 -20.40
C ALA A 670 10.93 -17.10 -20.27
N GLY A 671 11.60 -16.88 -19.13
CA GLY A 671 12.33 -15.64 -18.86
C GLY A 671 11.48 -14.49 -18.34
N VAL A 672 10.18 -14.70 -18.12
CA VAL A 672 9.29 -13.80 -17.37
C VAL A 672 9.20 -14.29 -15.92
N TRP A 673 9.45 -13.40 -14.99
CA TRP A 673 9.34 -13.64 -13.55
C TRP A 673 7.88 -13.63 -13.10
N GLY A 674 7.57 -14.44 -12.08
CA GLY A 674 6.29 -14.49 -11.38
C GLY A 674 6.39 -13.96 -9.95
N GLY A 675 7.60 -13.81 -9.40
CA GLY A 675 7.80 -13.15 -8.11
C GLY A 675 9.25 -12.76 -7.86
N LEU A 676 9.47 -11.53 -7.41
CA LEU A 676 10.77 -10.94 -7.11
C LEU A 676 10.64 -10.15 -5.82
N GLY A 677 11.57 -10.34 -4.89
CA GLY A 677 11.67 -9.48 -3.70
C GLY A 677 10.59 -9.63 -2.64
N ASN A 678 9.85 -10.75 -2.65
CA ASN A 678 8.83 -11.00 -1.65
C ASN A 678 9.45 -11.53 -0.34
N VAL A 679 9.11 -10.89 0.78
CA VAL A 679 9.63 -11.16 2.13
C VAL A 679 8.48 -11.49 3.08
N TYR A 680 8.61 -12.60 3.80
CA TYR A 680 7.70 -13.02 4.87
C TYR A 680 8.49 -13.09 6.18
N ARG A 681 8.29 -12.12 7.07
CA ARG A 681 9.14 -11.88 8.23
C ARG A 681 8.36 -11.93 9.54
N LYS A 682 8.87 -12.65 10.54
CA LYS A 682 8.39 -12.58 11.93
C LYS A 682 6.89 -12.82 12.11
N ASN A 683 6.26 -13.55 11.20
CA ASN A 683 4.84 -13.90 11.32
C ASN A 683 4.67 -15.10 12.24
N THR A 684 3.57 -15.15 12.99
CA THR A 684 3.21 -16.24 13.88
C THR A 684 1.98 -16.98 13.37
N PHE A 685 2.05 -18.30 13.29
CA PHE A 685 0.99 -19.18 12.84
C PHE A 685 0.75 -20.25 13.91
N ASN A 686 -0.51 -20.43 14.31
CA ASN A 686 -0.85 -21.37 15.37
C ASN A 686 -2.18 -22.08 15.12
N ARG A 687 -2.26 -23.38 15.44
CA ARG A 687 -3.49 -24.18 15.33
C ARG A 687 -4.04 -24.18 13.90
N LEU A 688 -3.19 -24.58 12.96
CA LEU A 688 -3.58 -24.72 11.55
C LEU A 688 -4.05 -26.15 11.27
N ALA A 689 -5.20 -26.32 10.62
CA ALA A 689 -5.76 -27.64 10.33
C ALA A 689 -4.95 -28.40 9.26
N HIS A 690 -4.29 -27.68 8.36
CA HIS A 690 -3.60 -28.22 7.19
C HIS A 690 -2.14 -27.74 7.12
N ILE A 691 -1.85 -26.73 6.31
CA ILE A 691 -0.49 -26.39 5.86
C ILE A 691 -0.06 -25.02 6.41
N GLY A 692 1.16 -24.93 6.96
CA GLY A 692 1.76 -23.68 7.39
C GLY A 692 2.09 -22.77 6.20
N VAL A 693 2.94 -23.25 5.29
CA VAL A 693 3.29 -22.56 4.04
C VAL A 693 2.96 -23.45 2.85
N GLU A 694 2.07 -22.96 1.98
CA GLU A 694 1.78 -23.51 0.66
C GLU A 694 2.60 -22.74 -0.37
N PHE A 695 3.71 -23.33 -0.85
CA PHE A 695 4.53 -22.73 -1.91
C PHE A 695 4.26 -23.42 -3.25
N GLU A 696 3.39 -22.83 -4.06
CA GLU A 696 2.74 -23.54 -5.15
C GLU A 696 3.46 -23.43 -6.51
N SER A 697 3.37 -24.49 -7.30
CA SER A 697 3.80 -24.56 -8.70
C SER A 697 2.67 -24.99 -9.64
N TRP A 698 2.68 -24.50 -10.88
CA TRP A 698 1.77 -24.90 -11.97
C TRP A 698 2.53 -25.24 -13.26
N GLY A 699 1.83 -25.79 -14.26
CA GLY A 699 2.43 -26.53 -15.38
C GLY A 699 2.65 -25.75 -16.67
N TYR A 700 3.62 -24.82 -16.69
CA TYR A 700 3.97 -24.01 -17.87
C TYR A 700 5.38 -23.41 -17.75
N ASN A 701 5.82 -22.69 -18.80
CA ASN A 701 7.13 -22.04 -18.85
C ASN A 701 7.10 -20.64 -18.19
N GLY A 702 8.15 -20.31 -17.43
CA GLY A 702 8.28 -19.01 -16.77
C GLY A 702 7.42 -18.88 -15.51
N ALA A 703 7.13 -17.63 -15.14
CA ALA A 703 6.57 -17.25 -13.85
C ALA A 703 7.43 -17.76 -12.68
N ASP A 704 8.74 -17.82 -12.91
CA ASP A 704 9.70 -18.27 -11.92
C ASP A 704 9.77 -17.24 -10.77
N TYR A 705 10.19 -17.69 -9.60
CA TYR A 705 10.42 -16.85 -8.42
C TYR A 705 11.91 -16.76 -8.16
N ASN A 706 12.41 -15.60 -7.75
CA ASN A 706 13.80 -15.46 -7.35
C ASN A 706 13.93 -14.70 -6.02
N GLY A 707 14.68 -15.30 -5.11
CA GLY A 707 15.07 -14.68 -3.84
C GLY A 707 13.97 -14.57 -2.80
N THR A 708 12.85 -15.30 -2.90
CA THR A 708 11.80 -15.25 -1.87
C THR A 708 12.39 -15.57 -0.48
N VAL A 709 12.12 -14.69 0.51
CA VAL A 709 12.66 -14.80 1.87
C VAL A 709 11.55 -15.17 2.84
N PHE A 710 11.78 -16.21 3.63
CA PHE A 710 11.02 -16.50 4.85
C PHE A 710 11.98 -16.36 6.02
N GLU A 711 11.73 -15.42 6.92
CA GLU A 711 12.60 -15.22 8.08
C GLU A 711 11.88 -15.02 9.40
N GLY A 712 12.41 -15.63 10.47
CA GLY A 712 11.90 -15.44 11.83
C GLY A 712 10.44 -15.85 12.04
N ASN A 713 9.81 -16.55 11.10
CA ASN A 713 8.42 -16.96 11.23
C ASN A 713 8.30 -18.15 12.20
N ARG A 714 7.21 -18.19 12.97
CA ARG A 714 6.92 -19.28 13.90
C ARG A 714 5.63 -19.98 13.53
N PHE A 715 5.69 -21.29 13.35
CA PHE A 715 4.56 -22.15 13.04
C PHE A 715 4.44 -23.20 14.14
N SER A 716 3.28 -23.27 14.80
CA SER A 716 3.05 -24.20 15.90
C SER A 716 1.68 -24.87 15.78
N ASN A 717 1.57 -26.11 16.26
CA ASN A 717 0.32 -26.88 16.26
C ASN A 717 -0.29 -27.01 14.85
N LEU A 718 0.50 -27.57 13.93
CA LEU A 718 0.11 -27.78 12.53
C LEU A 718 0.53 -29.15 12.01
N LYS A 719 -0.24 -29.70 11.07
CA LYS A 719 0.01 -31.04 10.50
C LYS A 719 1.11 -31.02 9.44
N PHE A 720 1.11 -30.02 8.57
CA PHE A 720 2.11 -29.85 7.51
C PHE A 720 2.81 -28.51 7.67
N GLY A 721 4.15 -28.52 7.79
CA GLY A 721 4.93 -27.30 8.02
C GLY A 721 5.06 -26.44 6.77
N PHE A 722 6.03 -26.75 5.93
CA PHE A 722 6.31 -26.07 4.66
C PHE A 722 6.22 -27.07 3.51
N ILE A 723 5.31 -26.84 2.57
CA ILE A 723 5.10 -27.72 1.42
C ILE A 723 5.27 -26.94 0.12
N ASP A 724 6.16 -27.42 -0.74
CA ASP A 724 6.33 -26.97 -2.12
C ASP A 724 5.91 -28.07 -3.09
N ALA A 725 4.79 -27.86 -3.79
CA ALA A 725 4.18 -28.86 -4.66
C ALA A 725 3.26 -28.25 -5.72
N PHE A 726 2.70 -29.12 -6.57
CA PHE A 726 1.78 -28.77 -7.63
C PHE A 726 0.33 -28.65 -7.13
N GLN A 727 -0.35 -27.54 -7.44
CA GLN A 727 -1.78 -27.32 -7.13
C GLN A 727 -2.16 -27.65 -5.66
N LEU A 728 -1.39 -27.11 -4.72
CA LEU A 728 -1.58 -27.18 -3.27
C LEU A 728 -2.89 -26.57 -2.76
N MET A 729 -3.42 -25.53 -3.40
CA MET A 729 -4.64 -24.83 -3.00
C MET A 729 -5.79 -25.81 -2.72
N TRP A 730 -5.87 -26.89 -3.50
CA TRP A 730 -6.88 -27.95 -3.35
C TRP A 730 -6.30 -29.29 -2.85
N THR A 731 -4.99 -29.35 -2.52
CA THR A 731 -4.27 -30.58 -2.17
C THR A 731 -3.68 -30.50 -0.76
N TYR A 732 -4.55 -30.50 0.25
CA TYR A 732 -4.16 -30.39 1.67
C TYR A 732 -4.29 -31.69 2.48
N THR A 733 -4.59 -32.81 1.83
CA THR A 733 -4.79 -34.12 2.48
C THR A 733 -3.48 -34.88 2.76
N GLY A 734 -2.34 -34.39 2.26
CA GLY A 734 -1.04 -35.05 2.30
C GLY A 734 -0.66 -35.77 1.01
N SER A 735 -1.59 -35.92 0.06
CA SER A 735 -1.37 -36.50 -1.28
C SER A 735 -0.74 -35.51 -2.26
N PHE A 736 0.38 -34.89 -1.86
CA PHE A 736 1.07 -33.86 -2.63
C PHE A 736 1.65 -34.40 -3.95
N LYS A 737 1.50 -33.63 -5.03
CA LYS A 737 1.89 -34.03 -6.40
C LYS A 737 3.16 -33.32 -6.85
N ALA A 738 4.00 -34.03 -7.58
CA ALA A 738 5.11 -33.43 -8.30
C ALA A 738 4.59 -32.57 -9.46
N PRO A 739 5.22 -31.42 -9.74
CA PRO A 739 4.84 -30.62 -10.89
C PRO A 739 5.24 -31.31 -12.19
N PRO A 740 4.58 -30.97 -13.31
CA PRO A 740 4.97 -31.47 -14.63
C PRO A 740 6.35 -30.94 -15.04
N LEU A 741 6.90 -31.50 -16.13
CA LEU A 741 8.24 -31.22 -16.63
C LEU A 741 8.56 -29.72 -16.76
N TYR A 742 7.57 -28.97 -17.27
CA TYR A 742 7.57 -27.52 -17.34
C TYR A 742 6.70 -26.99 -16.21
N SER A 743 7.31 -26.19 -15.35
CA SER A 743 6.62 -25.59 -14.21
C SER A 743 7.43 -24.42 -13.67
N SER A 744 6.75 -23.48 -12.99
CA SER A 744 7.42 -22.35 -12.35
C SER A 744 8.43 -22.84 -11.31
N ARG A 745 9.65 -22.32 -11.41
CA ARG A 745 10.80 -22.64 -10.55
C ARG A 745 11.03 -21.56 -9.52
N LYS A 746 11.61 -21.94 -8.38
CA LYS A 746 11.87 -21.06 -7.24
C LYS A 746 13.37 -21.08 -7.00
N TYR A 747 14.03 -20.00 -7.35
CA TYR A 747 15.47 -19.84 -7.18
C TYR A 747 15.77 -19.06 -5.91
N ASN A 748 16.91 -19.38 -5.31
CA ASN A 748 17.53 -18.63 -4.23
C ASN A 748 16.58 -18.38 -3.05
N THR A 749 15.67 -19.33 -2.76
CA THR A 749 14.74 -19.18 -1.65
C THR A 749 15.48 -19.29 -0.33
N ILE A 750 15.30 -18.32 0.55
CA ILE A 750 15.99 -18.26 1.85
C ILE A 750 15.03 -18.63 2.97
N LEU A 751 15.44 -19.55 3.83
CA LEU A 751 14.78 -19.89 5.09
C LEU A 751 15.70 -19.50 6.25
N TYR A 752 15.44 -18.36 6.88
CA TYR A 752 16.27 -17.82 7.95
C TYR A 752 15.58 -17.86 9.32
N LYS A 753 16.10 -18.66 10.26
CA LYS A 753 15.62 -18.73 11.66
C LYS A 753 14.10 -18.95 11.81
N ASN A 754 13.46 -19.67 10.88
CA ASN A 754 12.05 -20.05 11.03
C ASN A 754 11.91 -21.24 11.98
N ILE A 755 10.80 -21.30 12.72
CA ILE A 755 10.52 -22.40 13.65
C ILE A 755 9.22 -23.08 13.22
N PHE A 756 9.28 -24.38 12.96
CA PHE A 756 8.12 -25.22 12.67
C PHE A 756 8.01 -26.33 13.72
N GLU A 757 6.91 -26.33 14.46
CA GLU A 757 6.65 -27.27 15.56
C GLU A 757 5.31 -27.96 15.33
N ARG A 758 5.30 -29.29 15.11
CA ARG A 758 4.04 -30.04 14.99
C ARG A 758 3.15 -29.82 16.21
N GLY A 759 3.77 -29.76 17.39
CA GLY A 759 3.07 -29.55 18.66
C GLY A 759 1.98 -30.60 18.91
N SER A 760 0.79 -30.14 19.29
CA SER A 760 -0.36 -30.99 19.60
C SER A 760 -1.16 -31.45 18.37
N ALA A 761 -0.81 -31.04 17.15
CA ALA A 761 -1.51 -31.46 15.94
C ALA A 761 -1.41 -32.98 15.72
N LEU A 762 -2.44 -33.59 15.09
CA LEU A 762 -2.52 -35.04 14.86
C LEU A 762 -1.24 -35.58 14.17
N GLY A 763 -0.71 -36.67 14.72
CA GLY A 763 0.57 -37.27 14.32
C GLY A 763 0.60 -37.94 12.93
N PRO A 764 -0.39 -38.80 12.58
CA PRO A 764 -0.34 -39.61 11.37
C PRO A 764 -0.23 -38.83 10.07
N GLY A 765 0.80 -39.14 9.30
CA GLY A 765 1.12 -38.54 8.01
C GLY A 765 1.65 -37.11 8.09
N SER A 766 2.07 -36.63 9.26
CA SER A 766 2.58 -35.26 9.42
C SER A 766 3.95 -35.05 8.74
N VAL A 767 4.14 -33.88 8.13
CA VAL A 767 5.35 -33.56 7.36
C VAL A 767 5.84 -32.16 7.71
N GLY A 768 7.08 -32.05 8.19
CA GLY A 768 7.69 -30.77 8.51
C GLY A 768 8.03 -29.97 7.26
N PHE A 769 8.88 -30.51 6.40
CA PHE A 769 9.26 -29.91 5.13
C PHE A 769 9.12 -30.92 4.00
N LYS A 770 8.58 -30.49 2.85
CA LYS A 770 8.57 -31.28 1.62
C LYS A 770 8.60 -30.38 0.39
N THR A 771 9.58 -30.61 -0.49
CA THR A 771 9.62 -30.06 -1.85
C THR A 771 9.49 -31.21 -2.84
N LEU A 772 8.63 -31.02 -3.84
CA LEU A 772 8.45 -31.96 -4.95
C LEU A 772 8.99 -31.41 -6.28
N GLN A 773 9.60 -30.22 -6.25
CA GLN A 773 10.24 -29.60 -7.40
C GLN A 773 11.77 -29.63 -7.22
N PRO A 774 12.47 -30.64 -7.76
CA PRO A 774 13.91 -30.81 -7.54
C PRO A 774 14.77 -29.70 -8.15
N LYS A 775 14.19 -28.86 -9.03
CA LYS A 775 14.84 -27.71 -9.66
C LYS A 775 14.84 -26.45 -8.78
N ASN A 776 14.10 -26.44 -7.67
CA ASN A 776 14.09 -25.32 -6.73
C ASN A 776 15.38 -25.29 -5.91
N THR A 777 15.91 -24.10 -5.63
CA THR A 777 17.13 -23.92 -4.84
C THR A 777 16.83 -23.23 -3.51
N TRP A 778 17.51 -23.68 -2.46
CA TRP A 778 17.18 -23.38 -1.07
C TRP A 778 18.44 -23.10 -0.26
N LEU A 779 18.41 -22.03 0.53
CA LEU A 779 19.36 -21.79 1.60
C LEU A 779 18.64 -21.82 2.95
N ASN A 780 18.90 -22.85 3.75
CA ASN A 780 18.42 -22.89 5.14
C ASN A 780 19.54 -22.44 6.08
N ILE A 781 19.28 -21.36 6.83
CA ILE A 781 20.15 -20.86 7.89
C ILE A 781 19.34 -20.81 9.19
N GLY A 782 19.53 -21.81 10.04
CA GLY A 782 18.93 -21.85 11.37
C GLY A 782 17.42 -22.10 11.43
N SER A 783 16.74 -22.40 10.31
CA SER A 783 15.33 -22.83 10.37
C SER A 783 15.21 -24.28 10.82
N THR A 784 14.21 -24.57 11.65
CA THR A 784 14.04 -25.87 12.32
C THR A 784 12.64 -26.45 12.12
N TRP A 785 12.55 -27.77 12.06
CA TRP A 785 11.30 -28.54 12.01
C TRP A 785 11.34 -29.63 13.07
N THR A 786 10.36 -29.65 13.97
CA THR A 786 10.39 -30.56 15.12
C THR A 786 9.06 -31.29 15.32
N GLY A 787 9.17 -32.55 15.72
CA GLY A 787 8.04 -33.38 16.13
C GLY A 787 7.22 -33.99 15.00
N PHE A 788 7.47 -33.68 13.73
CA PHE A 788 6.75 -34.26 12.58
C PHE A 788 7.15 -35.73 12.35
N GLU A 789 6.34 -36.54 11.66
CA GLU A 789 6.72 -37.91 11.29
C GLU A 789 7.83 -37.95 10.23
N SER A 790 7.85 -36.97 9.32
CA SER A 790 8.86 -36.84 8.28
C SER A 790 9.20 -35.38 8.00
N GLY A 791 10.27 -35.12 7.25
CA GLY A 791 10.65 -33.75 6.85
C GLY A 791 11.28 -32.89 7.95
N ASN A 792 11.59 -33.43 9.13
CA ASN A 792 12.23 -32.67 10.22
C ASN A 792 13.63 -32.13 9.89
N LYS A 793 14.29 -32.66 8.85
CA LYS A 793 15.61 -32.21 8.42
C LYS A 793 15.58 -30.89 7.63
N GLY A 794 14.40 -30.44 7.20
CA GLY A 794 14.28 -29.29 6.29
C GLY A 794 14.78 -29.60 4.87
N PRO A 795 14.92 -28.56 4.00
CA PRO A 795 15.55 -28.73 2.71
C PRO A 795 17.04 -29.04 2.87
N ALA A 796 17.58 -29.86 1.97
CA ALA A 796 19.03 -29.89 1.79
C ALA A 796 19.48 -28.53 1.27
N SER A 797 20.44 -27.90 1.95
CA SER A 797 21.07 -26.67 1.44
C SER A 797 21.70 -26.98 0.08
N LYS A 798 21.20 -26.34 -0.97
CA LYS A 798 21.69 -26.47 -2.34
C LYS A 798 22.10 -25.12 -2.89
#